data_AF-A0A1A3C0T4-F1
#
_entry.id   AF-A0A1A3C0T4-F1
#
_cell.length_a   1.000
_cell.length_b   1.000
_cell.length_c   1.000
_cell.angle_alpha   90.00
_cell.angle_beta   90.00
_cell.angle_gamma   90.00
#
_symmetry.space_group_name_H-M   'P 1'
#
loop_
_entity.id
_entity.type
_entity.pdbx_description
1 polymer ?
#
loop_
_entity_poly.entity_id
_entity_poly.type
_entity_poly.pdbx_seq_one_letter_code
_entity_poly.pdbx_strand_id
1 'polypeptide(L)'
;MTDIAHHEPITRHDGLADVAPLLDALAAVAVRGETPGPELLARANAARPLLSALARDPKDGEPYSRSVLRVNDEVEIMLARWRPESSCAPHDHGGSSGFVVAVEGNFHERRFDWDDTKLFVAEQALRREATTIPVSPEDIHDMTAEAGGLTLHLYSPPPAGMRVFDMERAEVLELVGDFGAWIPAGDHPRIPFAAVAPKSRQKPVIWVAHTTHYRGGSAEFAVAAATMGCELADENPDAEVIVSGLHRKADFEAELTRLALAGRKISQLHLISHSGMYGPMFGSTDWPEQFSPHEWRDMTIPFAAGAQAYFHACRTARWFTPFFADVFGVAAFGNHNYTTVSTRKDRFAWAGRHPAARPKLYMIAAPGKKSHGWAGSARKYLGCAAEPMVQSLPAATHPERSYDRVAELYDRAYADIRVREAEWEWVANRLAGLHADLGRRLRVLEIGCGNGSLLRALDENGDIDFAVGVDSSAGMLARARERSRDRARLRFGKVNGPALDVPDDHIDVVISFLSFRYLDWDPVMAEIRRVLAPGGRLWVVDMVEQPVRLRELRILARSAVAHLRTRRARPQFAHDLAALTHHPDWRNMLQHNPIRAEHEYRWYFGSRFPGAKIQTLTATMSARVIAFDSGPLTKGQTAPLSYP
;
A
#
# COMPACT_ATOMS: atom_id res chain seq x y z
N MET A 1 4.36 -42.17 35.73
CA MET A 1 5.02 -41.48 36.86
C MET A 1 6.50 -41.78 36.77
N THR A 2 7.19 -40.93 36.02
CA THR A 2 8.65 -40.88 35.94
C THR A 2 9.00 -39.48 36.41
N ASP A 3 9.83 -39.42 37.46
CA ASP A 3 10.22 -38.23 38.19
C ASP A 3 10.80 -37.17 37.25
N ILE A 4 10.11 -36.04 37.09
CA ILE A 4 10.64 -34.88 36.36
C ILE A 4 11.49 -34.11 37.35
N ALA A 5 12.77 -34.46 37.43
CA ALA A 5 13.75 -33.67 38.15
C ALA A 5 13.99 -32.35 37.41
N HIS A 6 13.09 -31.39 37.59
CA HIS A 6 13.36 -29.98 37.35
C HIS A 6 14.40 -29.53 38.37
N HIS A 7 15.56 -29.09 37.90
CA HIS A 7 16.40 -28.01 38.46
C HIS A 7 17.81 -28.15 37.87
N GLU A 8 18.08 -27.49 36.72
CA GLU A 8 19.38 -26.81 36.63
C GLU A 8 19.38 -25.72 37.72
N PRO A 9 20.48 -25.52 38.47
CA PRO A 9 20.49 -24.51 39.52
C PRO A 9 20.27 -23.14 38.90
N ILE A 10 19.27 -22.39 39.40
CA ILE A 10 19.15 -20.94 39.16
C ILE A 10 20.54 -20.38 39.35
N THR A 11 21.14 -19.85 38.28
CA THR A 11 22.45 -19.23 38.35
C THR A 11 22.36 -18.11 39.39
N ARG A 12 23.00 -18.29 40.54
CA ARG A 12 23.15 -17.24 41.56
C ARG A 12 24.05 -16.16 40.96
N HIS A 13 23.46 -15.24 40.22
CA HIS A 13 24.14 -14.04 39.77
C HIS A 13 23.86 -12.92 40.77
N ASP A 14 24.92 -12.34 41.32
CA ASP A 14 24.85 -11.21 42.26
C ASP A 14 24.10 -9.99 41.70
N GLY A 15 23.90 -9.89 40.37
CA GLY A 15 23.17 -8.81 39.69
C GLY A 15 21.69 -9.07 39.39
N LEU A 16 21.12 -10.24 39.73
CA LEU A 16 19.69 -10.52 39.46
C LEU A 16 18.76 -9.61 40.29
N ALA A 17 19.19 -9.23 41.50
CA ALA A 17 18.46 -8.31 42.37
C ALA A 17 18.26 -6.93 41.73
N ASP A 18 19.24 -6.45 40.96
CA ASP A 18 19.22 -5.13 40.33
C ASP A 18 18.20 -5.03 39.19
N VAL A 19 17.86 -6.15 38.55
CA VAL A 19 16.86 -6.22 37.47
C VAL A 19 15.51 -6.76 37.93
N ALA A 20 15.37 -7.24 39.16
CA ALA A 20 14.13 -7.84 39.65
C ALA A 20 12.87 -6.95 39.46
N PRO A 21 12.90 -5.63 39.75
CA PRO A 21 11.73 -4.77 39.54
C PRO A 21 11.33 -4.59 38.07
N LEU A 22 12.28 -4.75 37.14
CA LEU A 22 12.00 -4.77 35.70
C LEU A 22 11.33 -6.09 35.32
N LEU A 23 11.86 -7.22 35.80
CA LEU A 23 11.31 -8.54 35.53
C LEU A 23 9.88 -8.69 36.07
N ASP A 24 9.59 -8.14 37.26
CA ASP A 24 8.25 -8.11 37.84
C ASP A 24 7.25 -7.36 36.95
N ALA A 25 7.65 -6.19 36.44
CA ALA A 25 6.79 -5.39 35.58
C ALA A 25 6.52 -6.07 34.22
N LEU A 26 7.54 -6.70 33.63
CA LEU A 26 7.39 -7.43 32.38
C LEU A 26 6.56 -8.70 32.56
N ALA A 27 6.74 -9.44 33.67
CA ALA A 27 5.92 -10.60 34.02
C ALA A 27 4.44 -10.23 34.10
N ALA A 28 4.10 -9.15 34.80
CA ALA A 28 2.71 -8.71 34.94
C ALA A 28 2.05 -8.40 33.58
N VAL A 29 2.81 -7.88 32.61
CA VAL A 29 2.33 -7.62 31.24
C VAL A 29 2.09 -8.94 30.50
N ALA A 30 3.05 -9.89 30.57
CA ALA A 30 2.93 -11.19 29.92
C ALA A 30 1.73 -12.00 30.45
N VAL A 31 1.51 -12.00 31.78
CA VAL A 31 0.39 -12.71 32.42
C VAL A 31 -0.97 -12.14 32.00
N ARG A 32 -1.05 -10.85 31.66
CA ARG A 32 -2.27 -10.25 31.10
C ARG A 32 -2.46 -10.51 29.60
N GLY A 33 -1.52 -11.17 28.93
CA GLY A 33 -1.54 -11.37 27.48
C GLY A 33 -1.29 -10.06 26.69
N GLU A 34 -0.62 -9.09 27.30
CA GLU A 34 -0.32 -7.79 26.69
C GLU A 34 1.15 -7.73 26.21
N THR A 35 1.50 -6.64 25.51
CA THR A 35 2.89 -6.30 25.16
C THR A 35 3.36 -5.06 25.92
N PRO A 36 4.66 -4.94 26.24
CA PRO A 36 5.18 -3.81 27.01
C PRO A 36 5.07 -2.50 26.24
N GLY A 37 4.54 -1.47 26.90
CA GLY A 37 4.52 -0.11 26.38
C GLY A 37 5.92 0.54 26.31
N PRO A 38 6.03 1.73 25.68
CA PRO A 38 7.32 2.39 25.40
C PRO A 38 8.19 2.64 26.63
N GLU A 39 7.60 3.00 27.77
CA GLU A 39 8.34 3.27 29.01
C GLU A 39 9.01 2.01 29.57
N LEU A 40 8.30 0.88 29.56
CA LEU A 40 8.82 -0.38 30.06
C LEU A 40 9.89 -0.95 29.12
N LEU A 41 9.73 -0.76 27.82
CA LEU A 41 10.73 -1.10 26.81
C LEU A 41 12.00 -0.25 26.95
N ALA A 42 11.86 1.06 27.24
CA ALA A 42 12.99 1.93 27.53
C ALA A 42 13.76 1.50 28.79
N ARG A 43 13.05 1.04 29.83
CA ARG A 43 13.67 0.45 31.04
C ARG A 43 14.42 -0.84 30.72
N ALA A 44 13.85 -1.73 29.91
CA ALA A 44 14.54 -2.94 29.46
C ALA A 44 15.80 -2.61 28.67
N ASN A 45 15.74 -1.61 27.80
CA ASN A 45 16.88 -1.13 27.04
C ASN A 45 17.99 -0.55 27.93
N ALA A 46 17.62 0.25 28.94
CA ALA A 46 18.58 0.81 29.91
C ALA A 46 19.25 -0.28 30.77
N ALA A 47 18.56 -1.40 31.03
CA ALA A 47 19.09 -2.54 31.77
C ALA A 47 19.99 -3.47 30.92
N ARG A 48 20.22 -3.17 29.64
CA ARG A 48 21.00 -4.03 28.72
C ARG A 48 22.34 -4.52 29.29
N PRO A 49 23.22 -3.69 29.89
CA PRO A 49 24.50 -4.18 30.39
C PRO A 49 24.33 -5.25 31.48
N LEU A 50 23.35 -5.07 32.37
CA LEU A 50 23.02 -6.03 33.43
C LEU A 50 22.44 -7.32 32.84
N LEU A 51 21.49 -7.22 31.92
CA LEU A 51 20.90 -8.38 31.24
C LEU A 51 21.97 -9.16 30.46
N SER A 52 22.87 -8.47 29.76
CA SER A 52 23.98 -9.09 29.03
C SER A 52 24.89 -9.86 29.98
N ALA A 53 25.27 -9.30 31.14
CA ALA A 53 26.10 -9.99 32.13
C ALA A 53 25.44 -11.26 32.72
N LEU A 54 24.10 -11.35 32.71
CA LEU A 54 23.34 -12.52 33.18
C LEU A 54 23.21 -13.63 32.13
N ALA A 55 23.48 -13.34 30.85
CA ALA A 55 23.32 -14.31 29.76
C ALA A 55 24.60 -15.12 29.55
N ARG A 56 24.47 -16.46 29.62
CA ARG A 56 25.54 -17.42 29.31
C ARG A 56 25.93 -17.36 27.83
N ASP A 57 27.12 -17.83 27.49
CA ASP A 57 27.50 -18.04 26.08
C ASP A 57 26.88 -19.34 25.51
N PRO A 58 26.52 -19.37 24.22
CA PRO A 58 25.97 -20.56 23.56
C PRO A 58 27.00 -21.70 23.53
N LYS A 59 26.56 -22.95 23.69
CA LYS A 59 27.45 -24.11 23.49
C LYS A 59 27.73 -24.31 22.00
N ASP A 60 28.71 -25.16 21.67
CA ASP A 60 29.06 -25.43 20.28
C ASP A 60 27.90 -26.11 19.54
N GLY A 61 27.55 -25.59 18.37
CA GLY A 61 26.42 -26.06 17.56
C GLY A 61 25.05 -25.48 17.94
N GLU A 62 24.94 -24.74 19.04
CA GLU A 62 23.69 -24.06 19.43
C GLU A 62 23.65 -22.63 18.85
N PRO A 63 22.53 -22.20 18.24
CA PRO A 63 22.40 -20.85 17.67
C PRO A 63 22.37 -19.77 18.75
N TYR A 64 21.88 -20.12 19.96
CA TYR A 64 21.85 -19.23 21.11
C TYR A 64 21.89 -20.03 22.42
N SER A 65 22.31 -19.39 23.52
CA SER A 65 22.23 -19.96 24.87
C SER A 65 20.87 -19.69 25.51
N ARG A 66 20.38 -20.54 26.40
CA ARG A 66 19.24 -20.20 27.28
C ARG A 66 19.72 -19.88 28.67
N SER A 67 19.29 -18.76 29.23
CA SER A 67 19.57 -18.39 30.63
C SER A 67 18.25 -18.03 31.30
N VAL A 68 17.64 -18.99 32.01
CA VAL A 68 16.38 -18.79 32.71
C VAL A 68 16.61 -17.89 33.93
N LEU A 69 15.94 -16.74 33.95
CA LEU A 69 16.01 -15.76 35.03
C LEU A 69 14.94 -15.99 36.10
N ARG A 70 13.77 -16.48 35.68
CA ARG A 70 12.62 -16.74 36.56
C ARG A 70 11.71 -17.78 35.93
N VAL A 71 11.21 -18.70 36.75
CA VAL A 71 10.09 -19.59 36.40
C VAL A 71 9.21 -19.77 37.63
N ASN A 72 7.91 -19.63 37.47
CA ASN A 72 6.88 -19.93 38.48
C ASN A 72 5.62 -20.46 37.76
N ASP A 73 4.51 -20.66 38.48
CA ASP A 73 3.28 -21.22 37.89
C ASP A 73 2.63 -20.34 36.80
N GLU A 74 3.00 -19.06 36.72
CA GLU A 74 2.38 -18.08 35.81
C GLU A 74 3.28 -17.70 34.63
N VAL A 75 4.61 -17.64 34.82
CA VAL A 75 5.52 -17.10 33.79
C VAL A 75 6.90 -17.74 33.82
N GLU A 76 7.47 -17.95 32.63
CA GLU A 76 8.90 -18.16 32.41
C GLU A 76 9.54 -16.90 31.80
N ILE A 77 10.68 -16.48 32.36
CA ILE A 77 11.50 -15.40 31.82
C ILE A 77 12.91 -15.93 31.57
N MET A 78 13.40 -15.78 30.35
CA MET A 78 14.75 -16.23 29.96
C MET A 78 15.44 -15.25 29.02
N LEU A 79 16.77 -15.28 29.03
CA LEU A 79 17.63 -14.56 28.09
C LEU A 79 18.22 -15.52 27.07
N ALA A 80 18.22 -15.11 25.80
CA ALA A 80 18.88 -15.82 24.71
C ALA A 80 20.02 -15.00 24.12
N ARG A 81 21.26 -15.48 24.30
CA ARG A 81 22.46 -14.88 23.70
C ARG A 81 22.78 -15.60 22.39
N TRP A 82 22.68 -14.87 21.29
CA TRP A 82 22.78 -15.40 19.93
C TRP A 82 24.19 -15.34 19.38
N ARG A 83 24.58 -16.39 18.65
CA ARG A 83 25.76 -16.38 17.79
C ARG A 83 25.51 -15.52 16.55
N PRO A 84 26.54 -14.88 16.00
CA PRO A 84 26.46 -14.25 14.68
C PRO A 84 26.06 -15.25 13.59
N GLU A 85 25.31 -14.76 12.61
CA GLU A 85 24.86 -15.49 11.42
C GLU A 85 24.16 -16.83 11.72
N SER A 86 23.51 -16.94 12.89
CA SER A 86 22.89 -18.18 13.35
C SER A 86 21.37 -18.06 13.41
N SER A 87 20.69 -19.12 13.02
CA SER A 87 19.22 -19.24 13.01
C SER A 87 18.76 -20.30 14.00
N CYS A 88 17.68 -20.01 14.71
CA CYS A 88 16.92 -21.07 15.36
C CYS A 88 16.09 -21.83 14.31
N ALA A 89 15.68 -23.05 14.64
CA ALA A 89 14.74 -23.80 13.80
C ALA A 89 13.31 -23.27 14.00
N PRO A 90 12.42 -23.41 13.01
CA PRO A 90 11.01 -23.05 13.20
C PRO A 90 10.42 -23.82 14.37
N HIS A 91 9.70 -23.13 15.25
CA HIS A 91 9.16 -23.72 16.47
C HIS A 91 7.88 -23.03 16.91
N ASP A 92 7.07 -23.76 17.69
CA ASP A 92 5.94 -23.20 18.44
C ASP A 92 6.35 -22.86 19.88
N HIS A 93 5.38 -22.47 20.71
CA HIS A 93 5.63 -22.06 22.10
C HIS A 93 4.89 -22.93 23.11
N GLY A 94 4.59 -24.18 22.75
CA GLY A 94 4.06 -25.14 23.74
C GLY A 94 2.71 -24.79 24.35
N GLY A 95 1.90 -23.97 23.67
CA GLY A 95 0.64 -23.45 24.20
C GLY A 95 0.78 -22.13 24.99
N SER A 96 1.99 -21.62 25.16
CA SER A 96 2.25 -20.34 25.83
C SER A 96 1.98 -19.14 24.93
N SER A 97 1.57 -18.04 25.54
CA SER A 97 1.56 -16.71 24.92
C SER A 97 2.66 -15.85 25.53
N GLY A 98 2.97 -14.71 24.93
CA GLY A 98 3.83 -13.71 25.55
C GLY A 98 4.53 -12.83 24.53
N PHE A 99 5.80 -12.52 24.78
CA PHE A 99 6.57 -11.67 23.89
C PHE A 99 8.07 -11.84 24.07
N VAL A 100 8.80 -11.45 23.02
CA VAL A 100 10.26 -11.36 22.99
C VAL A 100 10.67 -9.90 22.83
N VAL A 101 11.65 -9.45 23.60
CA VAL A 101 12.28 -8.14 23.45
C VAL A 101 13.65 -8.32 22.83
N ALA A 102 13.91 -7.67 21.69
CA ALA A 102 15.24 -7.60 21.10
C ALA A 102 16.11 -6.60 21.88
N VAL A 103 16.85 -7.07 22.88
CA VAL A 103 17.61 -6.21 23.80
C VAL A 103 18.88 -5.66 23.14
N GLU A 104 19.54 -6.47 22.32
CA GLU A 104 20.76 -6.13 21.61
C GLU A 104 20.76 -6.80 20.23
N GLY A 105 21.08 -6.04 19.18
CA GLY A 105 21.16 -6.55 17.81
C GLY A 105 19.82 -6.54 17.04
N ASN A 106 19.90 -6.91 15.76
CA ASN A 106 18.75 -7.02 14.87
C ASN A 106 18.52 -8.49 14.48
N PHE A 107 17.26 -8.85 14.31
CA PHE A 107 16.84 -10.22 14.05
C PHE A 107 15.90 -10.27 12.84
N HIS A 108 16.11 -11.23 11.94
CA HIS A 108 15.12 -11.57 10.93
C HIS A 108 14.20 -12.64 11.49
N GLU A 109 12.91 -12.33 11.59
CA GLU A 109 11.87 -13.29 11.97
C GLU A 109 11.15 -13.79 10.73
N ARG A 110 10.92 -15.10 10.64
CA ARG A 110 10.00 -15.71 9.67
C ARG A 110 8.87 -16.39 10.42
N ARG A 111 7.62 -16.11 10.05
CA ARG A 111 6.45 -16.83 10.56
C ARG A 111 5.95 -17.81 9.53
N PHE A 112 5.49 -18.96 10.00
CA PHE A 112 5.08 -20.09 9.18
C PHE A 112 3.59 -20.37 9.36
N ASP A 113 2.97 -20.82 8.28
CA ASP A 113 1.59 -21.32 8.29
C ASP A 113 1.52 -22.64 7.51
N TRP A 114 0.42 -23.37 7.70
CA TRP A 114 0.18 -24.66 7.08
C TRP A 114 -0.47 -24.51 5.70
N ASP A 115 0.17 -25.07 4.68
CA ASP A 115 -0.46 -25.45 3.42
C ASP A 115 -0.64 -26.97 3.39
N ASP A 116 -1.84 -27.41 3.77
CA ASP A 116 -2.17 -28.83 3.93
C ASP A 116 -1.24 -29.51 4.94
N THR A 117 -0.28 -30.29 4.46
CA THR A 117 0.68 -31.06 5.26
C THR A 117 2.09 -30.45 5.22
N LYS A 118 2.24 -29.23 4.70
CA LYS A 118 3.54 -28.54 4.58
C LYS A 118 3.50 -27.20 5.29
N LEU A 119 4.62 -26.81 5.86
CA LEU A 119 4.84 -25.45 6.36
C LEU A 119 5.41 -24.57 5.24
N PHE A 120 4.93 -23.34 5.14
CA PHE A 120 5.49 -22.30 4.27
C PHE A 120 5.69 -21.00 5.04
N VAL A 121 6.60 -20.14 4.57
CA VAL A 121 6.84 -18.83 5.17
C VAL A 121 5.69 -17.88 4.79
N ALA A 122 4.87 -17.50 5.77
CA ALA A 122 3.72 -16.61 5.60
C ALA A 122 4.08 -15.13 5.79
N GLU A 123 5.05 -14.83 6.66
CA GLU A 123 5.51 -13.47 6.94
C GLU A 123 7.03 -13.45 7.17
N GLN A 124 7.68 -12.36 6.78
CA GLN A 124 9.07 -12.08 7.13
C GLN A 124 9.20 -10.64 7.62
N ALA A 125 9.92 -10.44 8.73
CA ALA A 125 10.10 -9.12 9.32
C ALA A 125 11.52 -8.93 9.87
N LEU A 126 12.07 -7.72 9.71
CA LEU A 126 13.27 -7.28 10.42
C LEU A 126 12.88 -6.68 11.77
N ARG A 127 13.24 -7.36 12.84
CA ARG A 127 13.04 -6.94 14.23
C ARG A 127 14.28 -6.20 14.70
N ARG A 128 14.14 -4.88 14.84
CA ARG A 128 15.24 -4.00 15.24
C ARG A 128 15.47 -4.09 16.74
N GLU A 129 16.67 -3.72 17.15
CA GLU A 129 16.98 -3.51 18.56
C GLU A 129 15.94 -2.61 19.26
N ALA A 130 15.65 -2.93 20.53
CA ALA A 130 14.63 -2.30 21.35
C ALA A 130 13.21 -2.35 20.76
N THR A 131 12.87 -3.46 20.09
CA THR A 131 11.49 -3.75 19.65
C THR A 131 10.94 -5.01 20.34
N THR A 132 9.61 -5.10 20.38
CA THR A 132 8.87 -6.23 20.93
C THR A 132 8.34 -7.10 19.80
N ILE A 133 8.41 -8.41 19.97
CA ILE A 133 7.87 -9.44 19.08
C ILE A 133 6.77 -10.17 19.88
N PRO A 134 5.48 -9.98 19.56
CA PRO A 134 4.40 -10.71 20.23
C PRO A 134 4.41 -12.18 19.82
N VAL A 135 4.05 -13.06 20.74
CA VAL A 135 4.02 -14.51 20.54
C VAL A 135 2.69 -15.07 21.03
N SER A 136 2.05 -15.87 20.19
CA SER A 136 0.79 -16.56 20.49
C SER A 136 0.97 -18.10 20.45
N PRO A 137 0.06 -18.88 21.07
CA PRO A 137 0.15 -20.34 21.12
C PRO A 137 0.17 -21.03 19.75
N GLU A 138 -0.44 -20.39 18.74
CA GLU A 138 -0.53 -20.87 17.36
C GLU A 138 0.64 -20.42 16.48
N ASP A 139 1.47 -19.47 16.91
CA ASP A 139 2.58 -18.97 16.12
C ASP A 139 3.64 -20.06 15.93
N ILE A 140 4.07 -20.27 14.67
CA ILE A 140 5.27 -21.03 14.33
C ILE A 140 6.25 -20.05 13.72
N HIS A 141 7.43 -19.87 14.32
CA HIS A 141 8.41 -18.93 13.80
C HIS A 141 9.86 -19.38 13.95
N ASP A 142 10.74 -18.75 13.18
CA ASP A 142 12.17 -18.75 13.45
C ASP A 142 12.73 -17.34 13.49
N MET A 143 13.92 -17.22 14.06
CA MET A 143 14.68 -15.98 14.18
C MET A 143 16.12 -16.23 13.79
N THR A 144 16.71 -15.28 13.07
CA THR A 144 18.12 -15.28 12.67
C THR A 144 18.80 -14.00 13.15
N ALA A 145 19.93 -14.14 13.85
CA ALA A 145 20.75 -13.03 14.27
C ALA A 145 21.83 -12.74 13.22
N GLU A 146 21.87 -11.53 12.65
CA GLU A 146 22.88 -11.18 11.64
C GLU A 146 24.28 -11.06 12.27
N ALA A 147 24.41 -10.24 13.31
CA ALA A 147 25.68 -9.95 13.98
C ALA A 147 25.74 -10.51 15.42
N GLY A 148 24.88 -11.47 15.74
CA GLY A 148 24.63 -11.94 17.10
C GLY A 148 23.67 -10.99 17.83
N GLY A 149 23.51 -11.18 19.13
CA GLY A 149 22.65 -10.30 19.94
C GLY A 149 22.12 -10.96 21.19
N LEU A 150 21.19 -10.26 21.84
CA LEU A 150 20.54 -10.70 23.08
C LEU A 150 19.04 -10.45 22.99
N THR A 151 18.24 -11.47 23.29
CA THR A 151 16.79 -11.37 23.39
C THR A 151 16.31 -11.75 24.79
N LEU A 152 15.27 -11.08 25.28
CA LEU A 152 14.59 -11.38 26.54
C LEU A 152 13.19 -11.92 26.23
N HIS A 153 12.93 -13.16 26.62
CA HIS A 153 11.70 -13.88 26.32
C HIS A 153 10.84 -14.02 27.57
N LEU A 154 9.54 -13.80 27.40
CA LEU A 154 8.54 -14.00 28.43
C LEU A 154 7.41 -14.86 27.90
N TYR A 155 7.13 -15.97 28.60
CA TYR A 155 6.11 -16.94 28.23
C TYR A 155 5.15 -17.17 29.41
N SER A 156 3.85 -17.07 29.13
CA SER A 156 2.76 -17.23 30.09
C SER A 156 1.60 -18.05 29.46
N PRO A 157 1.20 -19.19 30.05
CA PRO A 157 1.90 -19.90 31.15
C PRO A 157 3.31 -20.35 30.71
N PRO A 158 4.18 -20.82 31.62
CA PRO A 158 5.45 -21.43 31.22
C PRO A 158 5.22 -22.60 30.24
N PRO A 159 6.02 -22.71 29.17
CA PRO A 159 5.84 -23.77 28.18
C PRO A 159 6.19 -25.13 28.80
N ALA A 160 5.27 -26.09 28.71
CA ALA A 160 5.52 -27.47 29.18
C ALA A 160 6.43 -28.27 28.23
N GLY A 161 6.56 -27.80 26.99
CA GLY A 161 7.38 -28.36 25.94
C GLY A 161 7.30 -27.47 24.70
N MET A 162 7.95 -27.86 23.62
CA MET A 162 7.97 -27.11 22.37
C MET A 162 8.11 -28.06 21.19
N ARG A 163 7.43 -27.76 20.10
CA ARG A 163 7.63 -28.43 18.81
C ARG A 163 8.64 -27.67 17.99
N VAL A 164 9.66 -28.38 17.51
CA VAL A 164 10.68 -27.88 16.59
C VAL A 164 10.47 -28.56 15.24
N PHE A 165 10.33 -27.77 14.18
CA PHE A 165 9.97 -28.23 12.84
C PHE A 165 11.23 -28.34 11.96
N ASP A 166 11.56 -29.57 11.58
CA ASP A 166 12.62 -29.92 10.64
C ASP A 166 12.08 -29.79 9.22
N MET A 167 12.33 -28.62 8.62
CA MET A 167 11.85 -28.28 7.29
C MET A 167 12.45 -29.15 6.18
N GLU A 168 13.65 -29.69 6.37
CA GLU A 168 14.32 -30.54 5.37
C GLU A 168 13.66 -31.92 5.30
N ARG A 169 13.25 -32.47 6.45
CA ARG A 169 12.62 -33.79 6.54
C ARG A 169 11.09 -33.76 6.54
N ALA A 170 10.49 -32.58 6.69
CA ALA A 170 9.05 -32.40 6.91
C ALA A 170 8.55 -33.19 8.13
N GLU A 171 9.31 -33.10 9.22
CA GLU A 171 9.08 -33.79 10.50
C GLU A 171 9.15 -32.80 11.66
N VAL A 172 8.40 -33.06 12.71
CA VAL A 172 8.44 -32.28 13.96
C VAL A 172 9.05 -33.12 15.07
N LEU A 173 9.82 -32.46 15.93
CA LEU A 173 10.36 -32.99 17.17
C LEU A 173 9.66 -32.32 18.35
N GLU A 174 9.10 -33.11 19.26
CA GLU A 174 8.54 -32.61 20.51
C GLU A 174 9.61 -32.67 21.61
N LEU A 175 9.97 -31.51 22.14
CA LEU A 175 10.97 -31.35 23.19
C LEU A 175 10.25 -31.00 24.52
N VAL A 176 10.45 -31.78 25.61
CA VAL A 176 9.84 -31.57 26.98
C VAL A 176 10.84 -31.33 28.17
N GLY A 177 10.92 -30.12 28.77
CA GLY A 177 12.07 -29.69 29.60
C GLY A 177 12.82 -28.41 29.11
N ASP A 178 14.11 -28.24 29.44
CA ASP A 178 14.93 -27.08 29.05
C ASP A 178 15.61 -27.30 27.68
N PHE A 179 14.99 -26.76 26.63
CA PHE A 179 15.53 -26.80 25.27
C PHE A 179 15.43 -25.45 24.62
N GLY A 180 16.35 -25.19 23.71
CA GLY A 180 16.13 -24.17 22.71
C GLY A 180 15.60 -24.72 21.40
N ALA A 181 15.24 -23.77 20.57
CA ALA A 181 14.62 -24.01 19.28
C ALA A 181 15.69 -24.36 18.22
N TRP A 182 16.25 -25.56 18.29
CA TRP A 182 17.13 -26.09 17.26
C TRP A 182 16.96 -27.61 17.18
N ILE A 183 17.35 -28.20 16.05
CA ILE A 183 17.26 -29.64 15.84
C ILE A 183 18.39 -30.31 16.67
N PRO A 184 18.08 -31.07 17.73
CA PRO A 184 19.10 -31.69 18.56
C PRO A 184 19.87 -32.79 17.80
N ALA A 185 21.15 -32.96 18.15
CA ALA A 185 21.96 -34.07 17.64
C ALA A 185 21.47 -35.41 18.22
N GLY A 186 21.55 -36.48 17.43
CA GLY A 186 21.16 -37.84 17.81
C GLY A 186 19.80 -38.28 17.25
N ASP A 187 19.32 -39.43 17.72
CA ASP A 187 18.03 -40.00 17.30
C ASP A 187 16.96 -39.57 18.30
N HIS A 188 15.98 -38.80 17.83
CA HIS A 188 14.89 -38.24 18.62
C HIS A 188 13.56 -38.60 17.94
N PRO A 189 12.49 -38.89 18.70
CA PRO A 189 11.18 -39.19 18.13
C PRO A 189 10.73 -38.09 17.16
N ARG A 190 10.38 -38.50 15.95
CA ARG A 190 9.99 -37.61 14.85
C ARG A 190 8.58 -37.94 14.42
N ILE A 191 7.77 -36.90 14.26
CA ILE A 191 6.39 -37.01 13.81
C ILE A 191 6.28 -36.32 12.45
N PRO A 192 5.81 -36.99 11.39
CA PRO A 192 5.63 -36.34 10.10
C PRO A 192 4.69 -35.13 10.20
N PHE A 193 4.98 -34.06 9.46
CA PHE A 193 4.12 -32.88 9.37
C PHE A 193 2.65 -33.23 9.10
N ALA A 194 2.40 -34.20 8.23
CA ALA A 194 1.05 -34.68 7.91
C ALA A 194 0.24 -35.19 9.12
N ALA A 195 0.90 -35.63 10.19
CA ALA A 195 0.23 -36.11 11.41
C ALA A 195 -0.11 -34.99 12.41
N VAL A 196 0.62 -33.86 12.36
CA VAL A 196 0.45 -32.70 13.27
C VAL A 196 -0.22 -31.51 12.61
N ALA A 197 -0.33 -31.50 11.28
CA ALA A 197 -1.06 -30.49 10.54
C ALA A 197 -2.51 -30.37 11.05
N PRO A 198 -3.08 -29.15 11.17
CA PRO A 198 -4.43 -28.94 11.67
C PRO A 198 -5.46 -29.77 10.89
N LYS A 199 -6.17 -30.69 11.56
CA LYS A 199 -7.15 -31.62 10.94
C LYS A 199 -8.45 -30.94 10.48
N SER A 200 -8.63 -29.65 10.77
CA SER A 200 -9.79 -28.86 10.41
C SER A 200 -9.39 -27.83 9.34
N ARG A 201 -9.46 -28.22 8.06
CA ARG A 201 -9.55 -27.24 6.96
C ARG A 201 -10.95 -26.64 7.02
N GLN A 202 -11.11 -25.50 7.69
CA GLN A 202 -12.26 -24.66 7.36
C GLN A 202 -12.17 -24.36 5.87
N LYS A 203 -13.21 -24.68 5.09
CA LYS A 203 -13.21 -24.40 3.65
C LYS A 203 -12.87 -22.92 3.44
N PRO A 204 -11.90 -22.59 2.57
CA PRO A 204 -11.62 -21.20 2.25
C PRO A 204 -12.90 -20.55 1.71
N VAL A 205 -13.07 -19.27 2.01
CA VAL A 205 -14.26 -18.52 1.62
C VAL A 205 -14.02 -17.81 0.29
N ILE A 206 -14.92 -18.01 -0.65
CA ILE A 206 -15.09 -17.15 -1.82
C ILE A 206 -16.24 -16.21 -1.49
N TRP A 207 -15.93 -14.93 -1.27
CA TRP A 207 -16.92 -13.94 -0.89
C TRP A 207 -17.32 -13.09 -2.09
N VAL A 208 -18.59 -13.19 -2.51
CA VAL A 208 -19.20 -12.40 -3.57
C VAL A 208 -20.09 -11.32 -2.97
N ALA A 209 -19.57 -10.11 -2.88
CA ALA A 209 -20.30 -8.95 -2.39
C ALA A 209 -20.86 -8.09 -3.53
N HIS A 210 -22.01 -7.46 -3.30
CA HIS A 210 -22.55 -6.46 -4.22
C HIS A 210 -23.25 -5.31 -3.50
N THR A 211 -23.20 -4.11 -4.08
CA THR A 211 -23.87 -2.93 -3.49
C THR A 211 -25.37 -2.92 -3.82
N THR A 212 -26.22 -2.57 -2.85
CA THR A 212 -27.68 -2.66 -2.98
C THR A 212 -28.38 -1.33 -3.32
N HIS A 213 -27.74 -0.18 -3.10
CA HIS A 213 -28.46 1.09 -3.11
C HIS A 213 -27.73 2.27 -3.80
N TYR A 214 -26.45 2.11 -4.16
CA TYR A 214 -25.69 3.19 -4.76
C TYR A 214 -25.89 3.28 -6.28
N ARG A 215 -26.61 4.33 -6.73
CA ARG A 215 -26.94 4.62 -8.14
C ARG A 215 -27.76 3.48 -8.81
N GLY A 216 -28.32 3.74 -9.99
CA GLY A 216 -28.99 2.70 -10.77
C GLY A 216 -28.08 1.52 -11.12
N GLY A 217 -28.64 0.31 -11.15
CA GLY A 217 -27.92 -0.94 -11.45
C GLY A 217 -27.90 -1.96 -10.31
N SER A 218 -28.27 -1.58 -9.08
CA SER A 218 -28.13 -2.44 -7.90
C SER A 218 -28.99 -3.71 -7.94
N ALA A 219 -30.18 -3.63 -8.54
CA ALA A 219 -31.04 -4.81 -8.73
C ALA A 219 -30.39 -5.80 -9.71
N GLU A 220 -29.76 -5.30 -10.78
CA GLU A 220 -28.99 -6.12 -11.71
C GLU A 220 -27.72 -6.68 -11.08
N PHE A 221 -27.07 -5.94 -10.17
CA PHE A 221 -25.91 -6.43 -9.42
C PHE A 221 -26.26 -7.60 -8.52
N ALA A 222 -27.43 -7.59 -7.87
CA ALA A 222 -27.90 -8.73 -7.08
C ALA A 222 -28.05 -10.00 -7.94
N VAL A 223 -28.66 -9.87 -9.13
CA VAL A 223 -28.80 -11.00 -10.06
C VAL A 223 -27.44 -11.47 -10.58
N ALA A 224 -26.52 -10.55 -10.88
CA ALA A 224 -25.18 -10.90 -11.32
C ALA A 224 -24.35 -11.58 -10.23
N ALA A 225 -24.47 -11.11 -8.97
CA ALA A 225 -23.81 -11.71 -7.81
C ALA A 225 -24.34 -13.12 -7.54
N ALA A 226 -25.66 -13.32 -7.60
CA ALA A 226 -26.26 -14.64 -7.46
C ALA A 226 -25.83 -15.59 -8.59
N THR A 227 -25.80 -15.11 -9.84
CA THR A 227 -25.31 -15.90 -10.99
C THR A 227 -23.86 -16.32 -10.78
N MET A 228 -22.99 -15.38 -10.39
CA MET A 228 -21.58 -15.63 -10.13
C MET A 228 -21.36 -16.57 -8.94
N GLY A 229 -22.14 -16.41 -7.87
CA GLY A 229 -22.05 -17.26 -6.68
C GLY A 229 -22.33 -18.73 -7.01
N CYS A 230 -23.36 -19.02 -7.81
CA CYS A 230 -23.65 -20.39 -8.25
C CYS A 230 -22.52 -20.96 -9.10
N GLU A 231 -22.02 -20.20 -10.09
CA GLU A 231 -20.94 -20.68 -10.97
C GLU A 231 -19.64 -20.93 -10.21
N LEU A 232 -19.28 -20.03 -9.28
CA LEU A 232 -18.10 -20.22 -8.43
C LEU A 232 -18.23 -21.41 -7.49
N ALA A 233 -19.45 -21.69 -6.98
CA ALA A 233 -19.68 -22.86 -6.13
C ALA A 233 -19.53 -24.17 -6.92
N ASP A 234 -20.03 -24.20 -8.16
CA ASP A 234 -19.85 -25.34 -9.06
C ASP A 234 -18.38 -25.54 -9.45
N GLU A 235 -17.64 -24.46 -9.69
CA GLU A 235 -16.22 -24.47 -10.07
C GLU A 235 -15.26 -24.78 -8.89
N ASN A 236 -15.68 -24.52 -7.65
CA ASN A 236 -14.84 -24.62 -6.45
C ASN A 236 -15.53 -25.43 -5.33
N PRO A 237 -15.72 -26.76 -5.48
CA PRO A 237 -16.45 -27.58 -4.52
C PRO A 237 -15.82 -27.64 -3.11
N ASP A 238 -14.53 -27.33 -3.02
CA ASP A 238 -13.74 -27.32 -1.79
C ASP A 238 -13.74 -25.95 -1.07
N ALA A 239 -14.40 -24.94 -1.65
CA ALA A 239 -14.58 -23.62 -1.04
C ALA A 239 -16.03 -23.43 -0.55
N GLU A 240 -16.22 -22.53 0.40
CA GLU A 240 -17.56 -22.01 0.72
C GLU A 240 -17.79 -20.70 -0.02
N VAL A 241 -18.86 -20.63 -0.81
CA VAL A 241 -19.23 -19.41 -1.51
C VAL A 241 -20.30 -18.66 -0.74
N ILE A 242 -19.99 -17.41 -0.37
CA ILE A 242 -20.90 -16.53 0.37
C ILE A 242 -21.29 -15.37 -0.54
N VAL A 243 -22.59 -15.08 -0.65
CA VAL A 243 -23.08 -13.94 -1.43
C VAL A 243 -23.74 -12.92 -0.49
N SER A 244 -23.23 -11.68 -0.47
CA SER A 244 -23.70 -10.64 0.45
C SER A 244 -24.12 -9.36 -0.28
N GLY A 245 -25.27 -8.82 0.11
CA GLY A 245 -25.72 -7.49 -0.32
C GLY A 245 -25.30 -6.42 0.69
N LEU A 246 -24.59 -5.39 0.22
CA LEU A 246 -24.01 -4.33 1.04
C LEU A 246 -24.75 -3.01 0.79
N HIS A 247 -25.39 -2.46 1.82
CA HIS A 247 -26.09 -1.19 1.76
C HIS A 247 -25.16 -0.02 2.11
N ARG A 248 -24.37 -0.17 3.18
CA ARG A 248 -23.44 0.81 3.75
C ARG A 248 -22.02 0.22 3.74
N LYS A 249 -21.00 1.07 3.90
CA LYS A 249 -19.63 0.59 4.07
C LYS A 249 -19.47 -0.24 5.35
N ALA A 250 -20.23 0.08 6.40
CA ALA A 250 -20.25 -0.67 7.66
C ALA A 250 -20.70 -2.13 7.49
N ASP A 251 -21.53 -2.44 6.49
CA ASP A 251 -21.93 -3.82 6.20
C ASP A 251 -20.75 -4.66 5.70
N PHE A 252 -19.82 -4.02 4.97
CA PHE A 252 -18.58 -4.67 4.52
C PHE A 252 -17.69 -5.02 5.71
N GLU A 253 -17.48 -4.08 6.64
CA GLU A 253 -16.68 -4.29 7.85
C GLU A 253 -17.30 -5.33 8.79
N ALA A 254 -18.62 -5.32 8.94
CA ALA A 254 -19.35 -6.29 9.75
C ALA A 254 -19.16 -7.71 9.22
N GLU A 255 -19.20 -7.91 7.90
CA GLU A 255 -19.00 -9.22 7.28
C GLU A 255 -17.54 -9.69 7.41
N LEU A 256 -16.56 -8.80 7.24
CA LEU A 256 -15.15 -9.11 7.51
C LEU A 256 -14.93 -9.52 8.97
N THR A 257 -15.51 -8.78 9.91
CA THR A 257 -15.43 -9.08 11.34
C THR A 257 -16.05 -10.43 11.66
N ARG A 258 -17.21 -10.75 11.07
CA ARG A 258 -17.88 -12.04 11.21
C ARG A 258 -17.00 -13.19 10.71
N LEU A 259 -16.36 -13.04 9.55
CA LEU A 259 -15.44 -14.04 9.00
C LEU A 259 -14.20 -14.22 9.88
N ALA A 260 -13.59 -13.12 10.31
CA ALA A 260 -12.41 -13.14 11.18
C ALA A 260 -12.69 -13.83 12.52
N LEU A 261 -13.80 -13.48 13.20
CA LEU A 261 -14.21 -14.11 14.47
C LEU A 261 -14.50 -15.62 14.32
N ALA A 262 -14.92 -16.05 13.14
CA ALA A 262 -15.15 -17.45 12.84
C ALA A 262 -13.87 -18.19 12.39
N GLY A 263 -12.71 -17.52 12.36
CA GLY A 263 -11.43 -18.07 11.87
C GLY A 263 -11.39 -18.27 10.35
N ARG A 264 -12.39 -17.78 9.62
CA ARG A 264 -12.55 -18.02 8.18
C ARG A 264 -11.62 -17.13 7.37
N LYS A 265 -10.85 -17.76 6.48
CA LYS A 265 -9.97 -17.06 5.53
C LYS A 265 -10.62 -16.93 4.16
N ILE A 266 -10.47 -15.77 3.52
CA ILE A 266 -10.99 -15.45 2.20
C ILE A 266 -9.94 -15.83 1.14
N SER A 267 -10.25 -16.77 0.25
CA SER A 267 -9.40 -17.09 -0.91
C SER A 267 -9.70 -16.19 -2.11
N GLN A 268 -10.96 -15.79 -2.29
CA GLN A 268 -11.36 -14.88 -3.36
C GLN A 268 -12.37 -13.84 -2.85
N LEU A 269 -12.10 -12.57 -3.10
CA LEU A 269 -13.04 -11.47 -2.87
C LEU A 269 -13.57 -10.97 -4.22
N HIS A 270 -14.86 -11.11 -4.48
CA HIS A 270 -15.53 -10.56 -5.66
C HIS A 270 -16.44 -9.41 -5.23
N LEU A 271 -16.21 -8.21 -5.75
CA LEU A 271 -17.05 -7.05 -5.42
C LEU A 271 -17.68 -6.45 -6.68
N ILE A 272 -19.01 -6.50 -6.72
CA ILE A 272 -19.85 -5.94 -7.78
C ILE A 272 -20.45 -4.62 -7.28
N SER A 273 -19.75 -3.52 -7.56
CA SER A 273 -20.16 -2.19 -7.12
C SER A 273 -19.80 -1.13 -8.16
N HIS A 274 -20.57 -0.03 -8.20
CA HIS A 274 -19.97 1.16 -8.78
C HIS A 274 -18.75 1.55 -7.94
N SER A 275 -17.75 2.13 -8.59
CA SER A 275 -16.51 2.51 -7.93
C SER A 275 -16.15 3.95 -8.23
N GLY A 276 -15.78 4.67 -7.17
CA GLY A 276 -15.13 5.98 -7.25
C GLY A 276 -13.62 5.81 -7.39
N MET A 277 -12.89 6.85 -6.98
CA MET A 277 -11.43 6.82 -7.00
C MET A 277 -10.89 5.75 -6.07
N TYR A 278 -11.37 5.71 -4.82
CA TYR A 278 -10.90 4.80 -3.77
C TYR A 278 -11.68 3.48 -3.69
N GLY A 279 -12.24 3.03 -4.82
CA GLY A 279 -12.90 1.74 -4.93
C GLY A 279 -14.41 1.78 -4.73
N PRO A 280 -15.04 0.77 -4.10
CA PRO A 280 -16.49 0.60 -4.03
C PRO A 280 -17.21 1.80 -3.41
N MET A 281 -18.41 2.04 -3.91
CA MET A 281 -19.32 3.09 -3.45
C MET A 281 -20.58 2.46 -2.83
N PHE A 282 -20.91 2.86 -1.62
CA PHE A 282 -22.08 2.41 -0.86
C PHE A 282 -23.08 3.55 -0.66
N GLY A 283 -24.19 3.27 0.04
CA GLY A 283 -25.19 4.27 0.39
C GLY A 283 -26.08 4.68 -0.79
N SER A 284 -26.28 5.98 -0.99
CA SER A 284 -27.08 6.52 -2.09
C SER A 284 -26.29 7.55 -2.89
N THR A 285 -26.87 8.12 -3.96
CA THR A 285 -26.21 9.25 -4.65
C THR A 285 -26.29 10.56 -3.87
N ASP A 286 -27.24 10.66 -2.94
CA ASP A 286 -27.44 11.85 -2.10
C ASP A 286 -26.54 11.80 -0.85
N TRP A 287 -26.28 10.58 -0.36
CA TRP A 287 -25.35 10.27 0.74
C TRP A 287 -24.50 9.06 0.38
N PRO A 288 -23.52 9.22 -0.53
CA PRO A 288 -22.59 8.15 -0.81
C PRO A 288 -21.72 7.77 0.39
N GLU A 289 -21.10 6.60 0.30
CA GLU A 289 -20.07 6.19 1.23
C GLU A 289 -18.94 5.52 0.46
N GLN A 290 -17.71 5.79 0.84
CA GLN A 290 -16.52 5.16 0.29
C GLN A 290 -15.45 5.09 1.39
N PHE A 291 -14.69 4.00 1.41
CA PHE A 291 -13.50 3.91 2.25
C PHE A 291 -12.40 4.83 1.71
N SER A 292 -11.83 5.65 2.59
CA SER A 292 -10.63 6.43 2.31
C SER A 292 -9.40 5.53 2.18
N PRO A 293 -8.31 6.03 1.58
CA PRO A 293 -7.04 5.30 1.57
C PRO A 293 -6.49 4.96 2.95
N HIS A 294 -6.78 5.78 3.96
CA HIS A 294 -6.37 5.52 5.34
C HIS A 294 -7.16 4.34 5.92
N GLU A 295 -8.49 4.35 5.79
CA GLU A 295 -9.33 3.23 6.22
C GLU A 295 -8.93 1.92 5.52
N TRP A 296 -8.63 1.95 4.23
CA TRP A 296 -8.13 0.75 3.53
C TRP A 296 -6.81 0.24 4.10
N ARG A 297 -5.86 1.14 4.42
CA ARG A 297 -4.54 0.76 4.95
C ARG A 297 -4.59 0.18 6.36
N ASP A 298 -5.54 0.65 7.16
CA ASP A 298 -5.69 0.21 8.55
C ASP A 298 -6.63 -1.00 8.67
N MET A 299 -7.39 -1.30 7.61
CA MET A 299 -8.29 -2.45 7.58
C MET A 299 -7.51 -3.76 7.50
N THR A 300 -7.94 -4.75 8.29
CA THR A 300 -7.46 -6.13 8.17
C THR A 300 -8.51 -6.98 7.47
N ILE A 301 -8.15 -7.54 6.31
CA ILE A 301 -8.98 -8.53 5.62
C ILE A 301 -8.37 -9.90 5.87
N PRO A 302 -9.13 -10.91 6.36
CA PRO A 302 -8.61 -12.23 6.68
C PRO A 302 -8.38 -13.04 5.41
N PHE A 303 -7.46 -12.62 4.54
CA PHE A 303 -7.11 -13.34 3.31
C PHE A 303 -6.40 -14.66 3.63
N ALA A 304 -6.66 -15.69 2.82
CA ALA A 304 -5.87 -16.91 2.76
C ALA A 304 -4.57 -16.68 1.98
N ALA A 305 -3.59 -17.57 2.12
CA ALA A 305 -2.40 -17.55 1.29
C ALA A 305 -2.76 -17.65 -0.20
N GLY A 306 -2.14 -16.80 -1.03
CA GLY A 306 -2.40 -16.75 -2.47
C GLY A 306 -3.78 -16.19 -2.87
N ALA A 307 -4.50 -15.54 -1.94
CA ALA A 307 -5.81 -14.98 -2.22
C ALA A 307 -5.82 -13.93 -3.34
N GLN A 308 -7.00 -13.74 -3.94
CA GLN A 308 -7.21 -12.81 -5.05
C GLN A 308 -8.45 -11.94 -4.81
N ALA A 309 -8.44 -10.72 -5.38
CA ALA A 309 -9.57 -9.80 -5.31
C ALA A 309 -10.01 -9.35 -6.71
N TYR A 310 -11.32 -9.26 -6.96
CA TYR A 310 -11.91 -8.96 -8.25
C TYR A 310 -12.96 -7.85 -8.13
N PHE A 311 -12.77 -6.78 -8.90
CA PHE A 311 -13.65 -5.61 -8.89
C PHE A 311 -14.39 -5.47 -10.23
N HIS A 312 -15.63 -5.93 -10.24
CA HIS A 312 -16.40 -6.27 -11.46
C HIS A 312 -17.12 -5.10 -12.12
N ALA A 313 -17.09 -3.92 -11.52
CA ALA A 313 -17.77 -2.76 -12.08
C ALA A 313 -16.96 -1.47 -12.01
N CYS A 314 -17.31 -0.55 -12.92
CA CYS A 314 -16.59 0.70 -13.16
C CYS A 314 -15.13 0.49 -13.64
N ARG A 315 -14.30 1.53 -13.55
CA ARG A 315 -12.94 1.58 -14.12
C ARG A 315 -11.88 1.34 -13.04
N THR A 316 -12.03 0.25 -12.31
CA THR A 316 -11.24 -0.06 -11.10
C THR A 316 -9.78 -0.35 -11.40
N ALA A 317 -9.44 -0.84 -12.59
CA ALA A 317 -8.06 -1.16 -12.98
C ALA A 317 -7.12 0.06 -13.08
N ARG A 318 -7.67 1.29 -13.05
CA ARG A 318 -6.89 2.50 -13.29
C ARG A 318 -6.12 2.99 -12.07
N TRP A 319 -6.65 2.80 -10.87
CA TRP A 319 -6.01 3.30 -9.65
C TRP A 319 -6.29 2.39 -8.47
N PHE A 320 -7.55 1.96 -8.33
CA PHE A 320 -7.98 1.22 -7.16
C PHE A 320 -7.36 -0.18 -7.07
N THR A 321 -7.30 -0.95 -8.15
CA THR A 321 -6.73 -2.31 -8.05
C THR A 321 -5.22 -2.33 -7.80
N PRO A 322 -4.37 -1.47 -8.41
CA PRO A 322 -3.00 -1.32 -7.97
C PRO A 322 -2.87 -0.95 -6.49
N PHE A 323 -3.63 0.06 -6.04
CA PHE A 323 -3.64 0.49 -4.65
C PHE A 323 -4.03 -0.65 -3.70
N PHE A 324 -5.13 -1.36 -3.99
CA PHE A 324 -5.63 -2.46 -3.17
C PHE A 324 -4.62 -3.63 -3.11
N ALA A 325 -4.00 -3.97 -4.25
CA ALA A 325 -2.99 -5.02 -4.29
C ALA A 325 -1.78 -4.72 -3.40
N ASP A 326 -1.36 -3.46 -3.33
CA ASP A 326 -0.25 -3.04 -2.47
C ASP A 326 -0.62 -3.07 -0.99
N VAL A 327 -1.81 -2.56 -0.66
CA VAL A 327 -2.27 -2.45 0.72
C VAL A 327 -2.44 -3.83 1.35
N PHE A 328 -3.01 -4.78 0.61
CA PHE A 328 -3.37 -6.08 1.16
C PHE A 328 -2.41 -7.22 0.75
N GLY A 329 -1.41 -6.95 -0.08
CA GLY A 329 -0.46 -7.97 -0.50
C GLY A 329 -1.05 -9.10 -1.37
N VAL A 330 -2.21 -8.86 -2.01
CA VAL A 330 -2.91 -9.85 -2.84
C VAL A 330 -2.99 -9.42 -4.31
N ALA A 331 -3.14 -10.37 -5.23
CA ALA A 331 -3.40 -10.02 -6.63
C ALA A 331 -4.81 -9.44 -6.78
N ALA A 332 -4.93 -8.28 -7.42
CA ALA A 332 -6.19 -7.60 -7.63
C ALA A 332 -6.51 -7.45 -9.12
N PHE A 333 -7.76 -7.69 -9.50
CA PHE A 333 -8.24 -7.64 -10.88
C PHE A 333 -9.30 -6.56 -11.01
N GLY A 334 -9.19 -5.73 -12.05
CA GLY A 334 -10.14 -4.65 -12.30
C GLY A 334 -10.49 -4.49 -13.76
N ASN A 335 -11.53 -3.72 -14.04
CA ASN A 335 -11.89 -3.37 -15.42
C ASN A 335 -11.23 -2.05 -15.82
N HIS A 336 -10.59 -2.01 -16.99
CA HIS A 336 -9.99 -0.77 -17.51
C HIS A 336 -11.05 0.22 -18.03
N ASN A 337 -12.11 -0.34 -18.61
CA ASN A 337 -13.23 0.38 -19.22
C ASN A 337 -14.50 0.26 -18.38
N TYR A 338 -15.51 1.08 -18.71
CA TYR A 338 -16.83 0.94 -18.09
C TYR A 338 -17.45 -0.42 -18.39
N THR A 339 -18.01 -1.02 -17.35
CA THR A 339 -18.73 -2.28 -17.44
C THR A 339 -20.22 -2.08 -17.74
N THR A 340 -20.88 -3.16 -18.11
CA THR A 340 -22.31 -3.22 -18.39
C THR A 340 -22.87 -4.58 -18.01
N VAL A 341 -24.18 -4.60 -17.75
CA VAL A 341 -24.96 -5.83 -17.61
C VAL A 341 -25.12 -6.51 -18.97
N SER A 342 -25.01 -7.84 -19.00
CA SER A 342 -25.25 -8.69 -20.17
C SER A 342 -25.86 -10.04 -19.79
N THR A 343 -26.55 -10.69 -20.74
CA THR A 343 -27.04 -12.08 -20.58
C THR A 343 -26.01 -13.14 -20.95
N ARG A 344 -24.81 -12.74 -21.39
CA ARG A 344 -23.67 -13.63 -21.66
C ARG A 344 -22.43 -13.13 -20.95
N LYS A 345 -21.57 -14.06 -20.50
CA LYS A 345 -20.31 -13.74 -19.82
C LYS A 345 -19.18 -13.31 -20.76
N ASP A 346 -19.19 -13.78 -22.01
CA ASP A 346 -18.08 -13.67 -22.96
C ASP A 346 -18.22 -12.52 -23.98
N ARG A 347 -19.43 -11.96 -24.13
CA ARG A 347 -19.73 -10.92 -25.13
C ARG A 347 -20.99 -10.16 -24.76
N PHE A 348 -21.15 -8.98 -25.34
CA PHE A 348 -22.39 -8.22 -25.11
C PHE A 348 -23.61 -8.89 -25.77
N ALA A 349 -24.54 -9.29 -24.93
CA ALA A 349 -25.92 -9.62 -25.27
C ALA A 349 -26.90 -8.77 -24.44
N TRP A 350 -27.89 -8.16 -25.10
CA TRP A 350 -28.83 -7.22 -24.48
C TRP A 350 -29.81 -7.92 -23.54
N ALA A 351 -29.92 -7.41 -22.31
CA ALA A 351 -30.73 -8.02 -21.25
C ALA A 351 -32.22 -7.62 -21.25
N GLY A 352 -32.66 -6.72 -22.12
CA GLY A 352 -34.05 -6.24 -22.15
C GLY A 352 -34.25 -4.91 -21.43
N ARG A 353 -35.52 -4.48 -21.32
CA ARG A 353 -35.93 -3.29 -20.56
C ARG A 353 -36.00 -3.52 -19.05
N HIS A 354 -36.20 -4.77 -18.64
CA HIS A 354 -36.26 -5.19 -17.23
C HIS A 354 -35.17 -6.25 -16.98
N PRO A 355 -33.89 -5.86 -17.03
CA PRO A 355 -32.77 -6.80 -16.90
C PRO A 355 -32.80 -7.57 -15.58
N ALA A 356 -33.20 -6.94 -14.47
CA ALA A 356 -33.31 -7.59 -13.16
C ALA A 356 -34.35 -8.74 -13.10
N ALA A 357 -35.25 -8.86 -14.10
CA ALA A 357 -36.17 -9.99 -14.21
C ALA A 357 -35.54 -11.22 -14.93
N ARG A 358 -34.28 -11.12 -15.36
CA ARG A 358 -33.58 -12.23 -16.01
C ARG A 358 -33.10 -13.24 -14.95
N PRO A 359 -33.08 -14.54 -15.28
CA PRO A 359 -32.61 -15.57 -14.35
C PRO A 359 -31.08 -15.54 -14.16
N LYS A 360 -30.34 -15.09 -15.18
CA LYS A 360 -28.87 -14.98 -15.16
C LYS A 360 -28.43 -13.68 -15.81
N LEU A 361 -27.50 -12.99 -15.16
CA LEU A 361 -26.86 -11.77 -15.66
C LEU A 361 -25.37 -11.80 -15.33
N TYR A 362 -24.60 -11.09 -16.14
CA TYR A 362 -23.15 -10.94 -15.97
C TYR A 362 -22.76 -9.48 -16.06
N MET A 363 -21.75 -9.10 -15.28
CA MET A 363 -21.06 -7.83 -15.39
C MET A 363 -19.84 -8.01 -16.28
N ILE A 364 -19.84 -7.35 -17.45
CA ILE A 364 -18.76 -7.47 -18.43
C ILE A 364 -18.21 -6.09 -18.80
N ALA A 365 -16.91 -5.99 -19.06
CA ALA A 365 -16.32 -4.82 -19.70
C ALA A 365 -16.49 -4.89 -21.22
N ALA A 366 -16.95 -3.80 -21.83
CA ALA A 366 -16.97 -3.63 -23.28
C ALA A 366 -16.95 -2.14 -23.64
N PRO A 367 -16.31 -1.72 -24.75
CA PRO A 367 -16.34 -0.34 -25.23
C PRO A 367 -17.77 0.18 -25.37
N GLY A 368 -18.09 1.40 -24.93
CA GLY A 368 -19.48 1.88 -24.95
C GLY A 368 -19.67 3.33 -24.55
N LYS A 369 -20.94 3.74 -24.43
CA LYS A 369 -21.44 5.13 -24.28
C LYS A 369 -20.77 5.98 -23.17
N LYS A 370 -19.98 5.38 -22.27
CA LYS A 370 -19.24 6.07 -21.19
C LYS A 370 -17.70 6.11 -21.35
N SER A 371 -17.12 5.40 -22.32
CA SER A 371 -15.65 5.32 -22.51
C SER A 371 -15.19 5.64 -23.95
N HIS A 372 -16.01 5.34 -24.97
CA HIS A 372 -15.59 5.39 -26.39
C HIS A 372 -16.60 6.06 -27.34
N GLY A 373 -17.57 6.81 -26.79
CA GLY A 373 -18.56 7.53 -27.58
C GLY A 373 -19.44 6.63 -28.46
N TRP A 374 -19.81 7.14 -29.63
CA TRP A 374 -20.73 6.46 -30.55
C TRP A 374 -20.12 5.17 -31.13
N ALA A 375 -18.84 5.17 -31.50
CA ALA A 375 -18.15 4.02 -32.09
C ALA A 375 -18.04 2.87 -31.07
N GLY A 376 -17.68 3.17 -29.83
CA GLY A 376 -17.73 2.17 -28.75
C GLY A 376 -19.14 1.63 -28.54
N SER A 377 -20.14 2.51 -28.55
CA SER A 377 -21.54 2.08 -28.41
C SER A 377 -21.95 1.12 -29.52
N ALA A 378 -21.59 1.41 -30.78
CA ALA A 378 -21.84 0.51 -31.89
C ALA A 378 -21.19 -0.85 -31.66
N ARG A 379 -19.89 -0.90 -31.30
CA ARG A 379 -19.18 -2.15 -30.98
C ARG A 379 -19.90 -2.97 -29.91
N LYS A 380 -20.34 -2.33 -28.82
CA LYS A 380 -21.15 -2.98 -27.79
C LYS A 380 -22.42 -3.57 -28.39
N TYR A 381 -23.26 -2.78 -29.05
CA TYR A 381 -24.55 -3.26 -29.57
C TYR A 381 -24.43 -4.26 -30.73
N LEU A 382 -23.27 -4.36 -31.38
CA LEU A 382 -22.92 -5.40 -32.35
C LEU A 382 -22.50 -6.74 -31.70
N GLY A 383 -22.45 -6.81 -30.36
CA GLY A 383 -22.15 -8.04 -29.64
C GLY A 383 -20.68 -8.44 -29.63
N CYS A 384 -19.77 -7.46 -29.63
CA CYS A 384 -18.34 -7.71 -29.46
C CYS A 384 -18.02 -8.42 -28.13
N ALA A 385 -16.86 -9.10 -28.11
CA ALA A 385 -16.35 -9.81 -26.96
C ALA A 385 -16.15 -8.90 -25.74
N ALA A 386 -16.30 -9.49 -24.55
CA ALA A 386 -15.95 -8.86 -23.29
C ALA A 386 -14.44 -8.65 -23.21
N GLU A 387 -14.01 -7.51 -22.66
CA GLU A 387 -12.61 -7.24 -22.38
C GLU A 387 -12.19 -7.95 -21.08
N PRO A 388 -11.02 -8.60 -21.05
CA PRO A 388 -10.54 -9.24 -19.84
C PRO A 388 -10.19 -8.19 -18.77
N MET A 389 -10.26 -8.60 -17.51
CA MET A 389 -9.82 -7.77 -16.39
C MET A 389 -8.30 -7.62 -16.42
N VAL A 390 -7.82 -6.45 -16.02
CA VAL A 390 -6.39 -6.15 -15.87
C VAL A 390 -5.95 -6.60 -14.49
N GLN A 391 -4.88 -7.39 -14.44
CA GLN A 391 -4.24 -7.84 -13.21
C GLN A 391 -3.30 -6.77 -12.66
N SER A 392 -3.35 -6.56 -11.35
CA SER A 392 -2.44 -5.74 -10.56
C SER A 392 -1.81 -6.63 -9.47
N LEU A 393 -0.48 -6.59 -9.34
CA LEU A 393 0.24 -7.35 -8.31
C LEU A 393 0.81 -6.40 -7.25
N PRO A 394 1.06 -6.89 -6.02
CA PRO A 394 1.58 -6.08 -4.91
C PRO A 394 2.93 -5.44 -5.22
N ALA A 395 3.21 -4.25 -4.66
CA ALA A 395 4.48 -3.55 -4.85
C ALA A 395 5.72 -4.39 -4.46
N ALA A 396 5.62 -5.27 -3.46
CA ALA A 396 6.71 -6.16 -3.07
C ALA A 396 7.16 -7.12 -4.20
N THR A 397 6.30 -7.40 -5.18
CA THR A 397 6.65 -8.21 -6.36
C THR A 397 7.23 -7.36 -7.51
N HIS A 398 7.29 -6.04 -7.34
CA HIS A 398 7.68 -5.07 -8.35
C HIS A 398 8.74 -4.09 -7.82
N PRO A 399 10.03 -4.35 -8.06
CA PRO A 399 11.08 -3.58 -7.42
C PRO A 399 11.08 -2.07 -7.71
N GLU A 400 10.48 -1.58 -8.82
CA GLU A 400 10.60 -0.15 -9.15
C GLU A 400 9.38 0.51 -9.80
N ARG A 401 8.63 1.27 -8.99
CA ARG A 401 7.62 2.25 -9.44
C ARG A 401 8.14 3.68 -9.48
N SER A 402 9.37 3.87 -9.02
CA SER A 402 10.06 5.16 -8.93
C SER A 402 10.60 5.60 -10.29
N TYR A 403 10.88 6.89 -10.42
CA TYR A 403 11.61 7.44 -11.56
C TYR A 403 13.13 7.24 -11.47
N ASP A 404 13.65 6.62 -10.39
CA ASP A 404 15.10 6.53 -10.11
C ASP A 404 15.91 5.90 -11.26
N ARG A 405 15.49 4.75 -11.82
CA ARG A 405 16.16 4.08 -12.94
C ARG A 405 16.26 4.91 -14.22
N VAL A 406 15.33 5.83 -14.41
CA VAL A 406 15.22 6.67 -15.61
C VAL A 406 15.57 8.12 -15.34
N ALA A 407 16.02 8.46 -14.13
CA ALA A 407 16.24 9.83 -13.70
C ALA A 407 17.25 10.56 -14.59
N GLU A 408 18.31 9.89 -15.04
CA GLU A 408 19.28 10.47 -15.97
C GLU A 408 18.68 10.74 -17.36
N LEU A 409 18.00 9.75 -17.93
CA LEU A 409 17.33 9.88 -19.24
C LEU A 409 16.29 10.99 -19.21
N TYR A 410 15.52 11.07 -18.11
CA TYR A 410 14.55 12.13 -17.88
C TYR A 410 15.22 13.48 -17.78
N ASP A 411 16.30 13.58 -17.01
CA ASP A 411 17.04 14.82 -16.81
C ASP A 411 17.63 15.37 -18.12
N ARG A 412 18.12 14.50 -19.01
CA ARG A 412 18.53 14.91 -20.36
C ARG A 412 17.36 15.41 -21.20
N ALA A 413 16.27 14.65 -21.26
CA ALA A 413 15.09 15.01 -22.05
C ALA A 413 14.41 16.30 -21.55
N TYR A 414 14.42 16.56 -20.24
CA TYR A 414 13.78 17.73 -19.64
C TYR A 414 14.81 18.63 -18.95
N ALA A 415 15.98 18.79 -19.58
CA ALA A 415 17.02 19.71 -19.10
C ALA A 415 16.54 21.17 -19.11
N ASP A 416 15.72 21.54 -20.09
CA ASP A 416 15.00 22.82 -20.16
C ASP A 416 13.50 22.53 -20.26
N ILE A 417 12.76 22.82 -19.18
CA ILE A 417 11.31 22.53 -19.11
C ILE A 417 10.51 23.28 -20.18
N ARG A 418 11.06 24.37 -20.74
CA ARG A 418 10.43 25.22 -21.77
C ARG A 418 10.16 24.48 -23.08
N VAL A 419 10.66 23.25 -23.23
CA VAL A 419 10.20 22.31 -24.29
C VAL A 419 8.70 22.00 -24.18
N ARG A 420 8.10 22.21 -23.01
CA ARG A 420 6.65 22.10 -22.76
C ARG A 420 5.99 23.47 -22.87
N GLU A 421 6.10 24.08 -24.05
CA GLU A 421 5.77 25.50 -24.31
C GLU A 421 4.50 25.97 -23.59
N ALA A 422 3.33 25.41 -23.91
CA ALA A 422 2.05 25.85 -23.38
C ALA A 422 1.91 25.64 -21.86
N GLU A 423 2.43 24.52 -21.34
CA GLU A 423 2.43 24.21 -19.91
C GLU A 423 3.33 25.17 -19.12
N TRP A 424 4.53 25.42 -19.63
CA TRP A 424 5.49 26.37 -19.07
C TRP A 424 4.93 27.80 -19.07
N GLU A 425 4.43 28.27 -20.22
CA GLU A 425 3.87 29.62 -20.37
C GLU A 425 2.71 29.86 -19.40
N TRP A 426 1.86 28.85 -19.18
CA TRP A 426 0.75 28.96 -18.26
C TRP A 426 1.21 29.23 -16.82
N VAL A 427 2.25 28.53 -16.35
CA VAL A 427 2.80 28.73 -14.99
C VAL A 427 3.58 30.05 -14.91
N ALA A 428 4.48 30.29 -15.87
CA ALA A 428 5.37 31.45 -15.86
C ALA A 428 4.60 32.78 -15.92
N ASN A 429 3.59 32.90 -16.81
CA ASN A 429 2.80 34.11 -16.92
C ASN A 429 2.00 34.42 -15.65
N ARG A 430 1.53 33.38 -14.94
CA ARG A 430 0.79 33.55 -13.69
C ARG A 430 1.70 33.94 -12.53
N LEU A 431 2.90 33.37 -12.49
CA LEU A 431 3.91 33.75 -11.50
C LEU A 431 4.31 35.22 -11.67
N ALA A 432 4.60 35.64 -12.90
CA ALA A 432 4.92 37.02 -13.23
C ALA A 432 3.76 37.99 -12.91
N GLY A 433 2.52 37.62 -13.24
CA GLY A 433 1.34 38.41 -12.91
C GLY A 433 1.15 38.57 -11.40
N LEU A 434 1.28 37.48 -10.63
CA LEU A 434 1.15 37.53 -9.17
C LEU A 434 2.30 38.29 -8.51
N HIS A 435 3.52 38.20 -9.03
CA HIS A 435 4.65 39.01 -8.60
C HIS A 435 4.34 40.51 -8.80
N ALA A 436 3.83 40.89 -9.98
CA ALA A 436 3.42 42.27 -10.25
C ALA A 436 2.30 42.74 -9.31
N ASP A 437 1.28 41.92 -9.08
CA ASP A 437 0.15 42.23 -8.20
C ASP A 437 0.57 42.43 -6.73
N LEU A 438 1.50 41.60 -6.24
CA LEU A 438 1.97 41.67 -4.85
C LEU A 438 3.12 42.67 -4.65
N GLY A 439 3.73 43.16 -5.72
CA GLY A 439 4.88 44.07 -5.67
C GLY A 439 6.14 43.47 -5.02
N ARG A 440 6.20 42.14 -4.89
CA ARG A 440 7.35 41.41 -4.32
C ARG A 440 7.51 40.04 -4.96
N ARG A 441 8.75 39.52 -4.92
CA ARG A 441 9.06 38.15 -5.33
C ARG A 441 8.31 37.12 -4.48
N LEU A 442 8.11 35.95 -5.06
CA LEU A 442 7.20 34.93 -4.56
C LEU A 442 7.95 33.76 -3.90
N ARG A 443 7.34 33.22 -2.85
CA ARG A 443 7.78 32.01 -2.15
C ARG A 443 7.03 30.82 -2.73
N VAL A 444 7.76 29.87 -3.32
CA VAL A 444 7.15 28.80 -4.14
C VAL A 444 7.44 27.42 -3.55
N LEU A 445 6.44 26.54 -3.55
CA LEU A 445 6.62 25.10 -3.32
C LEU A 445 6.22 24.32 -4.57
N GLU A 446 7.07 23.44 -5.06
CA GLU A 446 6.72 22.46 -6.09
C GLU A 446 6.61 21.05 -5.50
N ILE A 447 5.44 20.42 -5.64
CA ILE A 447 5.20 19.02 -5.25
C ILE A 447 5.40 18.13 -6.47
N GLY A 448 6.32 17.18 -6.35
CA GLY A 448 6.79 16.34 -7.45
C GLY A 448 7.72 17.09 -8.40
N CYS A 449 8.76 17.71 -7.85
CA CYS A 449 9.64 18.62 -8.60
C CYS A 449 10.54 17.91 -9.64
N GLY A 450 10.62 16.58 -9.62
CA GLY A 450 11.47 15.81 -10.51
C GLY A 450 12.91 16.31 -10.49
N ASN A 451 13.45 16.61 -11.67
CA ASN A 451 14.81 17.13 -11.83
C ASN A 451 14.97 18.64 -11.55
N GLY A 452 13.96 19.30 -10.97
CA GLY A 452 14.00 20.72 -10.58
C GLY A 452 14.03 21.71 -11.75
N SER A 453 13.82 21.25 -12.99
CA SER A 453 13.90 22.10 -14.18
C SER A 453 12.86 23.22 -14.22
N LEU A 454 11.67 23.01 -13.63
CA LEU A 454 10.64 24.05 -13.52
C LEU A 454 11.07 25.18 -12.59
N LEU A 455 11.44 24.88 -11.35
CA LEU A 455 11.88 25.90 -10.39
C LEU A 455 13.09 26.68 -10.89
N ARG A 456 14.06 26.01 -11.54
CA ARG A 456 15.21 26.69 -12.14
C ARG A 456 14.77 27.67 -13.23
N ALA A 457 13.90 27.24 -14.14
CA ALA A 457 13.42 28.10 -15.21
C ALA A 457 12.61 29.30 -14.69
N LEU A 458 11.82 29.13 -13.62
CA LEU A 458 11.09 30.22 -12.96
C LEU A 458 12.02 31.19 -12.22
N ASP A 459 13.06 30.69 -11.56
CA ASP A 459 14.09 31.52 -10.90
C ASP A 459 14.84 32.40 -11.92
N GLU A 460 15.11 31.88 -13.13
CA GLU A 460 15.74 32.63 -14.22
C GLU A 460 14.92 33.86 -14.67
N ASN A 461 13.59 33.86 -14.47
CA ASN A 461 12.75 35.02 -14.76
C ASN A 461 12.82 36.12 -13.67
N GLY A 462 13.34 35.81 -12.48
CA GLY A 462 13.52 36.76 -11.39
C GLY A 462 12.28 36.99 -10.52
N ASP A 463 11.25 36.14 -10.65
CA ASP A 463 9.98 36.24 -9.91
C ASP A 463 10.01 35.54 -8.54
N ILE A 464 11.05 34.75 -8.26
CA ILE A 464 11.15 33.90 -7.06
C ILE A 464 12.04 34.53 -5.99
N ASP A 465 11.51 34.58 -4.76
CA ASP A 465 12.28 34.93 -3.56
C ASP A 465 13.08 33.71 -3.09
N PHE A 466 12.38 32.62 -2.81
CA PHE A 466 12.93 31.27 -2.65
C PHE A 466 11.94 30.23 -3.15
N ALA A 467 12.45 29.03 -3.46
CA ALA A 467 11.59 27.91 -3.78
C ALA A 467 12.05 26.60 -3.14
N VAL A 468 11.07 25.78 -2.77
CA VAL A 468 11.28 24.42 -2.28
C VAL A 468 10.68 23.45 -3.29
N GLY A 469 11.45 22.48 -3.76
CA GLY A 469 10.97 21.35 -4.55
C GLY A 469 10.98 20.08 -3.72
N VAL A 470 9.89 19.32 -3.72
CA VAL A 470 9.82 18.02 -3.06
C VAL A 470 9.51 16.90 -4.05
N ASP A 471 10.14 15.74 -3.90
CA ASP A 471 9.89 14.56 -4.73
C ASP A 471 10.15 13.27 -3.93
N SER A 472 9.58 12.14 -4.36
CA SER A 472 9.82 10.83 -3.75
C SER A 472 11.04 10.13 -4.34
N SER A 473 11.45 10.46 -5.57
CA SER A 473 12.60 9.89 -6.26
C SER A 473 13.91 10.54 -5.80
N ALA A 474 14.76 9.74 -5.17
CA ALA A 474 16.08 10.19 -4.72
C ALA A 474 17.00 10.53 -5.92
N GLY A 475 16.90 9.76 -7.01
CA GLY A 475 17.63 9.99 -8.25
C GLY A 475 17.24 11.32 -8.91
N MET A 476 15.95 11.65 -8.95
CA MET A 476 15.48 12.95 -9.44
C MET A 476 15.98 14.13 -8.60
N LEU A 477 15.90 14.02 -7.27
CA LEU A 477 16.41 15.05 -6.36
C LEU A 477 17.91 15.26 -6.47
N ALA A 478 18.69 14.21 -6.72
CA ALA A 478 20.12 14.33 -6.99
C ALA A 478 20.38 15.18 -8.25
N ARG A 479 19.61 14.95 -9.33
CA ARG A 479 19.68 15.78 -10.55
C ARG A 479 19.24 17.22 -10.30
N ALA A 480 18.18 17.42 -9.52
CA ALA A 480 17.69 18.75 -9.17
C ALA A 480 18.72 19.59 -8.40
N ARG A 481 19.41 18.98 -7.43
CA ARG A 481 20.49 19.62 -6.66
C ARG A 481 21.70 19.95 -7.54
N GLU A 482 22.17 19.00 -8.35
CA GLU A 482 23.30 19.24 -9.25
C GLU A 482 22.97 20.37 -10.24
N ARG A 483 21.78 20.31 -10.85
CA ARG A 483 21.28 21.31 -11.80
C ARG A 483 21.19 22.70 -11.19
N SER A 484 20.94 22.82 -9.89
CA SER A 484 20.69 24.10 -9.21
C SER A 484 21.79 24.50 -8.23
N ARG A 485 22.99 23.90 -8.35
CA ARG A 485 24.11 24.15 -7.43
C ARG A 485 24.56 25.62 -7.33
N ASP A 486 24.34 26.40 -8.40
CA ASP A 486 24.61 27.83 -8.50
C ASP A 486 23.47 28.71 -7.94
N ARG A 487 22.37 28.11 -7.47
CA ARG A 487 21.13 28.79 -7.05
C ARG A 487 20.77 28.47 -5.61
N ALA A 488 21.42 29.15 -4.66
CA ALA A 488 21.24 28.93 -3.21
C ALA A 488 19.79 29.11 -2.69
N ARG A 489 18.92 29.80 -3.45
CA ARG A 489 17.51 30.00 -3.09
C ARG A 489 16.59 28.84 -3.46
N LEU A 490 17.09 27.84 -4.19
CA LEU A 490 16.34 26.64 -4.57
C LEU A 490 16.75 25.49 -3.66
N ARG A 491 15.79 24.90 -2.95
CA ARG A 491 16.01 23.80 -2.00
C ARG A 491 15.22 22.58 -2.43
N PHE A 492 15.80 21.40 -2.26
CA PHE A 492 15.20 20.14 -2.72
C PHE A 492 15.17 19.09 -1.62
N GLY A 493 13.97 18.62 -1.26
CA GLY A 493 13.71 17.70 -0.14
C GLY A 493 13.03 16.40 -0.59
N LYS A 494 13.35 15.29 0.08
CA LYS A 494 12.68 14.00 -0.17
C LYS A 494 11.40 13.91 0.65
N VAL A 495 10.29 13.52 0.02
CA VAL A 495 9.00 13.31 0.67
C VAL A 495 8.38 12.00 0.17
N ASN A 496 7.97 11.13 1.10
CA ASN A 496 7.35 9.82 0.81
C ASN A 496 5.91 9.71 1.33
N GLY A 497 5.31 10.84 1.75
CA GLY A 497 3.97 10.89 2.33
C GLY A 497 3.34 12.27 2.15
N PRO A 498 2.16 12.54 2.71
CA PRO A 498 1.50 13.83 2.52
C PRO A 498 2.16 14.96 3.30
N ALA A 499 2.84 14.65 4.42
CA ALA A 499 3.47 15.63 5.30
C ALA A 499 4.61 16.39 4.61
N LEU A 500 4.54 17.73 4.67
CA LEU A 500 5.51 18.63 4.07
C LEU A 500 6.33 19.30 5.18
N ASP A 501 7.66 19.19 5.09
CA ASP A 501 8.60 19.91 5.96
C ASP A 501 8.72 21.39 5.55
N VAL A 502 7.60 22.10 5.67
CA VAL A 502 7.42 23.51 5.35
C VAL A 502 6.55 24.12 6.45
N PRO A 503 6.91 25.28 7.02
CA PRO A 503 6.10 25.92 8.06
C PRO A 503 4.71 26.32 7.56
N ASP A 504 3.80 26.49 8.51
CA ASP A 504 2.47 27.07 8.25
C ASP A 504 2.62 28.47 7.64
N ASP A 505 1.69 28.82 6.76
CA ASP A 505 1.54 30.19 6.20
C ASP A 505 2.80 30.73 5.47
N HIS A 506 3.65 29.83 4.98
CA HIS A 506 4.98 30.18 4.52
C HIS A 506 5.12 30.33 3.00
N ILE A 507 4.19 29.78 2.22
CA ILE A 507 4.29 29.68 0.75
C ILE A 507 3.21 30.53 0.07
N ASP A 508 3.58 31.31 -0.95
CA ASP A 508 2.62 32.10 -1.72
C ASP A 508 1.93 31.25 -2.81
N VAL A 509 2.70 30.35 -3.44
CA VAL A 509 2.20 29.48 -4.53
C VAL A 509 2.69 28.05 -4.34
N VAL A 510 1.76 27.11 -4.31
CA VAL A 510 2.05 25.68 -4.46
C VAL A 510 1.79 25.27 -5.89
N ILE A 511 2.76 24.61 -6.53
CA ILE A 511 2.69 24.10 -7.88
C ILE A 511 2.79 22.58 -7.84
N SER A 512 1.95 21.90 -8.61
CA SER A 512 2.15 20.49 -8.96
C SER A 512 2.16 20.37 -10.47
N PHE A 513 3.32 20.06 -11.04
CA PHE A 513 3.54 20.06 -12.48
C PHE A 513 3.76 18.63 -13.00
N LEU A 514 2.73 18.07 -13.63
CA LEU A 514 2.66 16.70 -14.16
C LEU A 514 2.82 15.60 -13.10
N SER A 515 2.62 15.93 -11.81
CA SER A 515 2.78 15.00 -10.68
C SER A 515 1.51 14.75 -9.85
N PHE A 516 0.48 15.60 -9.98
CA PHE A 516 -0.70 15.56 -9.07
C PHE A 516 -1.41 14.20 -9.07
N ARG A 517 -1.41 13.49 -10.21
CA ARG A 517 -1.96 12.13 -10.37
C ARG A 517 -1.36 11.07 -9.44
N TYR A 518 -0.16 11.28 -8.92
CA TYR A 518 0.52 10.32 -8.03
C TYR A 518 0.11 10.50 -6.57
N LEU A 519 -0.48 11.65 -6.24
CA LEU A 519 -0.71 12.06 -4.86
C LEU A 519 -2.01 11.47 -4.31
N ASP A 520 -2.02 11.25 -3.00
CA ASP A 520 -3.25 11.08 -2.24
C ASP A 520 -3.86 12.47 -2.00
N TRP A 521 -4.93 12.78 -2.73
CA TRP A 521 -5.36 14.17 -2.89
C TRP A 521 -5.86 14.80 -1.59
N ASP A 522 -6.53 14.06 -0.72
CA ASP A 522 -7.11 14.64 0.50
C ASP A 522 -6.08 14.93 1.59
N PRO A 523 -5.19 13.98 1.95
CA PRO A 523 -4.10 14.26 2.87
C PRO A 523 -3.17 15.38 2.35
N VAL A 524 -2.84 15.36 1.06
CA VAL A 524 -1.97 16.42 0.50
C VAL A 524 -2.67 17.77 0.43
N MET A 525 -3.99 17.83 0.23
CA MET A 525 -4.74 19.10 0.22
C MET A 525 -4.76 19.77 1.60
N ALA A 526 -4.82 18.98 2.67
CA ALA A 526 -4.69 19.50 4.03
C ALA A 526 -3.33 20.18 4.22
N GLU A 527 -2.25 19.52 3.80
CA GLU A 527 -0.90 20.06 3.88
C GLU A 527 -0.68 21.27 2.96
N ILE A 528 -1.20 21.26 1.74
CA ILE A 528 -1.19 22.42 0.82
C ILE A 528 -1.85 23.64 1.48
N ARG A 529 -3.01 23.46 2.13
CA ARG A 529 -3.69 24.56 2.82
C ARG A 529 -2.94 25.02 4.06
N ARG A 530 -2.26 24.13 4.78
CA ARG A 530 -1.42 24.47 5.93
C ARG A 530 -0.26 25.37 5.52
N VAL A 531 0.51 24.96 4.52
CA VAL A 531 1.74 25.66 4.10
C VAL A 531 1.48 26.95 3.32
N LEU A 532 0.35 27.08 2.63
CA LEU A 532 0.01 28.30 1.89
C LEU A 532 -0.24 29.48 2.83
N ALA A 533 0.36 30.63 2.59
CA ALA A 533 0.00 31.88 3.25
C ALA A 533 -1.47 32.25 2.97
N PRO A 534 -2.11 33.08 3.83
CA PRO A 534 -3.43 33.64 3.52
C PRO A 534 -3.45 34.32 2.14
N GLY A 535 -4.38 33.92 1.27
CA GLY A 535 -4.46 34.40 -0.11
C GLY A 535 -3.52 33.69 -1.11
N GLY A 536 -2.75 32.70 -0.64
CA GLY A 536 -1.90 31.86 -1.46
C GLY A 536 -2.71 30.97 -2.42
N ARG A 537 -2.03 30.39 -3.41
CA ARG A 537 -2.68 29.70 -4.54
C ARG A 537 -2.11 28.31 -4.78
N LEU A 538 -2.97 27.39 -5.20
CA LEU A 538 -2.61 26.08 -5.73
C LEU A 538 -2.75 26.08 -7.25
N TRP A 539 -1.67 25.73 -7.93
CA TRP A 539 -1.62 25.53 -9.38
C TRP A 539 -1.31 24.08 -9.71
N VAL A 540 -2.16 23.47 -10.52
CA VAL A 540 -1.99 22.09 -10.97
C VAL A 540 -1.97 22.07 -12.49
N VAL A 541 -0.88 21.58 -13.06
CA VAL A 541 -0.79 21.21 -14.48
C VAL A 541 -0.65 19.70 -14.53
N ASP A 542 -1.52 18.98 -15.23
CA ASP A 542 -1.44 17.53 -15.26
C ASP A 542 -1.95 16.91 -16.56
N MET A 543 -1.50 15.69 -16.86
CA MET A 543 -2.00 14.91 -17.98
C MET A 543 -3.15 14.03 -17.53
N VAL A 544 -4.21 14.02 -18.31
CA VAL A 544 -5.41 13.23 -18.07
C VAL A 544 -5.80 12.44 -19.31
N GLU A 545 -6.38 11.28 -19.09
CA GLU A 545 -6.89 10.45 -20.17
C GLU A 545 -8.31 10.89 -20.56
N GLN A 546 -8.45 11.37 -21.80
CA GLN A 546 -9.74 11.64 -22.43
C GLN A 546 -9.57 11.74 -23.95
N PRO A 547 -10.19 10.84 -24.73
CA PRO A 547 -10.18 10.91 -26.19
C PRO A 547 -10.67 12.27 -26.71
N VAL A 548 -10.06 12.75 -27.79
CA VAL A 548 -10.43 14.03 -28.42
C VAL A 548 -11.82 13.95 -29.01
N ARG A 549 -12.65 14.97 -28.75
CA ARG A 549 -13.96 15.12 -29.39
C ARG A 549 -13.83 15.90 -30.70
N LEU A 550 -14.78 15.72 -31.63
CA LEU A 550 -14.80 16.45 -32.91
C LEU A 550 -14.67 17.98 -32.76
N ARG A 551 -15.31 18.55 -31.72
CA ARG A 551 -15.24 20.00 -31.42
C ARG A 551 -13.85 20.48 -30.96
N GLU A 552 -12.97 19.56 -30.54
CA GLU A 552 -11.64 19.83 -30.00
C GLU A 552 -10.53 19.62 -31.06
N LEU A 553 -10.88 19.31 -32.31
CA LEU A 553 -9.92 19.08 -33.40
C LEU A 553 -8.97 20.27 -33.64
N ARG A 554 -9.44 21.51 -33.41
CA ARG A 554 -8.59 22.70 -33.50
C ARG A 554 -7.47 22.70 -32.46
N ILE A 555 -7.75 22.25 -31.23
CA ILE A 555 -6.76 22.15 -30.15
C ILE A 555 -5.77 21.03 -30.47
N LEU A 556 -6.27 19.88 -30.94
CA LEU A 556 -5.42 18.77 -31.38
C LEU A 556 -4.46 19.19 -32.51
N ALA A 557 -4.99 19.85 -33.55
CA ALA A 557 -4.17 20.31 -34.67
C ALA A 557 -3.09 21.31 -34.24
N ARG A 558 -3.46 22.31 -33.40
CA ARG A 558 -2.50 23.27 -32.84
C ARG A 558 -1.43 22.58 -32.00
N SER A 559 -1.83 21.65 -31.13
CA SER A 559 -0.91 20.88 -30.28
C SER A 559 0.06 20.03 -31.12
N ALA A 560 -0.44 19.36 -32.15
CA ALA A 560 0.38 18.56 -33.05
C ALA A 560 1.42 19.41 -33.80
N VAL A 561 1.02 20.59 -34.30
CA VAL A 561 1.95 21.53 -34.94
C VAL A 561 3.00 22.03 -33.95
N ALA A 562 2.60 22.41 -32.73
CA ALA A 562 3.52 22.87 -31.69
C ALA A 562 4.55 21.79 -31.30
N HIS A 563 4.11 20.54 -31.12
CA HIS A 563 4.99 19.41 -30.84
C HIS A 563 5.99 19.15 -31.98
N LEU A 564 5.54 19.21 -33.24
CA LEU A 564 6.41 19.07 -34.39
C LEU A 564 7.42 20.23 -34.50
N ARG A 565 6.98 21.47 -34.26
CA ARG A 565 7.83 22.65 -34.26
C ARG A 565 8.92 22.53 -33.20
N THR A 566 8.55 22.19 -31.96
CA THR A 566 9.47 22.04 -30.84
C THR A 566 10.53 20.98 -31.13
N ARG A 567 10.13 19.80 -31.63
CA ARG A 567 11.06 18.72 -31.97
C ARG A 567 12.02 19.10 -33.10
N ARG A 568 11.56 19.88 -34.09
CA ARG A 568 12.41 20.37 -35.18
C ARG A 568 13.38 21.46 -34.71
N ALA A 569 12.91 22.38 -33.86
CA ALA A 569 13.73 23.46 -33.33
C ALA A 569 14.75 22.97 -32.27
N ARG A 570 14.46 21.84 -31.60
CA ARG A 570 15.27 21.28 -30.51
C ARG A 570 15.60 19.79 -30.81
N PRO A 571 16.53 19.51 -31.75
CA PRO A 571 16.83 18.15 -32.17
C PRO A 571 17.40 17.28 -31.04
N GLN A 572 18.20 17.87 -30.14
CA GLN A 572 18.72 17.16 -28.96
C GLN A 572 17.58 16.70 -28.04
N PHE A 573 16.60 17.55 -27.76
CA PHE A 573 15.40 17.16 -27.01
C PHE A 573 14.65 16.01 -27.67
N ALA A 574 14.48 16.06 -29.00
CA ALA A 574 13.81 14.97 -29.71
C ALA A 574 14.56 13.64 -29.60
N HIS A 575 15.90 13.69 -29.65
CA HIS A 575 16.77 12.52 -29.44
C HIS A 575 16.66 11.97 -28.02
N ASP A 576 16.83 12.81 -27.00
CA ASP A 576 16.79 12.39 -25.59
C ASP A 576 15.40 11.91 -25.16
N LEU A 577 14.33 12.56 -25.64
CA LEU A 577 12.97 12.11 -25.42
C LEU A 577 12.74 10.73 -26.03
N ALA A 578 13.28 10.47 -27.23
CA ALA A 578 13.20 9.13 -27.82
C ALA A 578 14.00 8.11 -26.99
N ALA A 579 15.22 8.43 -26.55
CA ALA A 579 15.99 7.54 -25.69
C ALA A 579 15.23 7.17 -24.40
N LEU A 580 14.61 8.16 -23.75
CA LEU A 580 13.77 7.95 -22.57
C LEU A 580 12.57 7.04 -22.87
N THR A 581 11.76 7.36 -23.89
CA THR A 581 10.49 6.64 -24.11
C THR A 581 10.65 5.24 -24.68
N HIS A 582 11.80 4.95 -25.30
CA HIS A 582 12.13 3.60 -25.77
C HIS A 582 12.77 2.73 -24.69
N HIS A 583 13.21 3.32 -23.56
CA HIS A 583 13.86 2.56 -22.49
C HIS A 583 12.89 1.57 -21.82
N PRO A 584 13.31 0.31 -21.54
CA PRO A 584 12.47 -0.69 -20.89
C PRO A 584 11.95 -0.23 -19.52
N ASP A 585 12.81 0.35 -18.68
CA ASP A 585 12.41 0.81 -17.34
C ASP A 585 11.39 1.95 -17.40
N TRP A 586 11.44 2.80 -18.44
CA TRP A 586 10.42 3.83 -18.62
C TRP A 586 9.05 3.22 -18.91
N ARG A 587 9.01 2.20 -19.78
CA ARG A 587 7.76 1.50 -20.14
C ARG A 587 7.21 0.72 -18.95
N ASN A 588 8.07 0.05 -18.19
CA ASN A 588 7.68 -0.66 -16.98
C ASN A 588 7.14 0.30 -15.92
N MET A 589 7.85 1.40 -15.63
CA MET A 589 7.39 2.42 -14.70
C MET A 589 6.01 2.97 -15.08
N LEU A 590 5.75 3.25 -16.38
CA LEU A 590 4.45 3.74 -16.84
C LEU A 590 3.30 2.73 -16.66
N GLN A 591 3.57 1.43 -16.66
CA GLN A 591 2.53 0.41 -16.39
C GLN A 591 2.01 0.50 -14.96
N HIS A 592 2.85 0.95 -14.03
CA HIS A 592 2.51 1.09 -12.61
C HIS A 592 2.06 2.51 -12.24
N ASN A 593 2.15 3.45 -13.18
CA ASN A 593 1.87 4.88 -12.99
C ASN A 593 0.78 5.38 -13.96
N PRO A 594 -0.43 4.78 -13.92
CA PRO A 594 -1.49 5.06 -14.88
C PRO A 594 -1.99 6.51 -14.82
N ILE A 595 -2.37 7.03 -15.99
CA ILE A 595 -2.93 8.36 -16.13
C ILE A 595 -4.38 8.37 -15.62
N ARG A 596 -4.67 9.27 -14.69
CA ARG A 596 -6.02 9.49 -14.16
C ARG A 596 -6.95 10.09 -15.21
N ALA A 597 -8.26 9.87 -15.04
CA ALA A 597 -9.24 10.35 -16.02
C ALA A 597 -9.66 11.80 -15.73
N GLU A 598 -9.91 12.60 -16.77
CA GLU A 598 -10.22 14.04 -16.60
C GLU A 598 -11.40 14.31 -15.65
N HIS A 599 -12.42 13.45 -15.67
CA HIS A 599 -13.59 13.61 -14.82
C HIS A 599 -13.29 13.52 -13.31
N GLU A 600 -12.23 12.81 -12.90
CA GLU A 600 -11.78 12.74 -11.51
C GLU A 600 -11.29 14.11 -11.05
N TYR A 601 -10.46 14.79 -11.86
CA TYR A 601 -10.00 16.16 -11.57
C TYR A 601 -11.15 17.16 -11.54
N ARG A 602 -12.05 17.10 -12.53
CA ARG A 602 -13.21 18.00 -12.60
C ARG A 602 -14.08 17.91 -11.37
N TRP A 603 -14.34 16.69 -10.91
CA TRP A 603 -15.12 16.44 -9.71
C TRP A 603 -14.35 16.88 -8.45
N TYR A 604 -13.09 16.49 -8.34
CA TYR A 604 -12.26 16.78 -7.17
C TYR A 604 -12.09 18.28 -6.94
N PHE A 605 -11.70 19.02 -7.98
CA PHE A 605 -11.57 20.47 -7.89
C PHE A 605 -12.91 21.19 -7.84
N GLY A 606 -13.92 20.74 -8.60
CA GLY A 606 -15.24 21.38 -8.60
C GLY A 606 -15.95 21.35 -7.25
N SER A 607 -15.74 20.29 -6.46
CA SER A 607 -16.28 20.17 -5.10
C SER A 607 -15.56 21.04 -4.07
N ARG A 608 -14.27 21.32 -4.26
CA ARG A 608 -13.44 22.06 -3.29
C ARG A 608 -13.26 23.54 -3.63
N PHE A 609 -13.40 23.88 -4.91
CA PHE A 609 -13.20 25.23 -5.43
C PHE A 609 -14.38 25.61 -6.34
N PRO A 610 -15.57 25.85 -5.77
CA PRO A 610 -16.76 26.20 -6.55
C PRO A 610 -16.49 27.41 -7.45
N GLY A 611 -16.81 27.28 -8.73
CA GLY A 611 -16.60 28.33 -9.75
C GLY A 611 -15.23 28.31 -10.42
N ALA A 612 -14.23 27.62 -9.86
CA ALA A 612 -12.94 27.43 -10.53
C ALA A 612 -13.08 26.48 -11.74
N LYS A 613 -12.34 26.75 -12.82
CA LYS A 613 -12.45 26.01 -14.09
C LYS A 613 -11.12 25.36 -14.45
N ILE A 614 -11.19 24.10 -14.85
CA ILE A 614 -10.09 23.39 -15.49
C ILE A 614 -9.98 23.85 -16.94
N GLN A 615 -8.79 24.23 -17.35
CA GLN A 615 -8.44 24.64 -18.71
C GLN A 615 -7.70 23.50 -19.42
N THR A 616 -7.95 23.28 -20.70
CA THR A 616 -7.14 22.36 -21.52
C THR A 616 -6.03 23.16 -22.19
N LEU A 617 -4.77 22.79 -21.95
CA LEU A 617 -3.60 23.43 -22.57
C LEU A 617 -3.25 22.76 -23.90
N THR A 618 -3.00 21.45 -23.86
CA THR A 618 -2.60 20.66 -25.04
C THR A 618 -3.42 19.38 -25.14
N ALA A 619 -3.54 18.82 -26.34
CA ALA A 619 -4.24 17.56 -26.58
C ALA A 619 -3.51 16.67 -27.59
N THR A 620 -3.56 15.37 -27.33
CA THR A 620 -3.17 14.27 -28.22
C THR A 620 -4.40 13.39 -28.46
N MET A 621 -4.30 12.36 -29.30
CA MET A 621 -5.42 11.48 -29.61
C MET A 621 -6.04 10.79 -28.38
N SER A 622 -5.21 10.41 -27.41
CA SER A 622 -5.61 9.63 -26.23
C SER A 622 -5.57 10.40 -24.91
N ALA A 623 -4.73 11.42 -24.81
CA ALA A 623 -4.52 12.20 -23.58
C ALA A 623 -4.53 13.70 -23.84
N ARG A 624 -4.75 14.50 -22.80
CA ARG A 624 -4.65 15.96 -22.83
C ARG A 624 -3.96 16.47 -21.57
N VAL A 625 -3.32 17.63 -21.67
CA VAL A 625 -2.79 18.34 -20.50
C VAL A 625 -3.79 19.40 -20.09
N ILE A 626 -4.13 19.39 -18.81
CA ILE A 626 -5.03 20.33 -18.18
C ILE A 626 -4.27 21.22 -17.21
N ALA A 627 -4.83 22.39 -16.94
CA ALA A 627 -4.36 23.31 -15.92
C ALA A 627 -5.50 23.79 -15.03
N PHE A 628 -5.19 23.99 -13.76
CA PHE A 628 -6.10 24.42 -12.72
C PHE A 628 -5.43 25.46 -11.84
N ASP A 629 -6.14 26.55 -11.57
CA ASP A 629 -5.77 27.58 -10.60
C ASP A 629 -6.89 27.67 -9.57
N SER A 630 -6.55 27.48 -8.30
CA SER A 630 -7.51 27.55 -7.21
C SER A 630 -8.06 28.96 -6.98
N GLY A 631 -7.36 29.99 -7.47
CA GLY A 631 -7.52 31.35 -6.98
C GLY A 631 -6.93 31.51 -5.56
N PRO A 632 -7.04 32.71 -4.98
CA PRO A 632 -6.57 32.97 -3.62
C PRO A 632 -7.38 32.15 -2.61
N LEU A 633 -6.68 31.40 -1.75
CA LEU A 633 -7.30 30.56 -0.73
C LEU A 633 -7.36 31.29 0.61
N THR A 634 -8.54 31.28 1.23
CA THR A 634 -8.72 31.69 2.61
C THR A 634 -8.26 30.57 3.56
N LYS A 635 -7.80 30.96 4.74
CA LYS A 635 -7.49 30.01 5.82
C LYS A 635 -8.78 29.37 6.34
N GLY A 636 -8.70 28.11 6.72
CA GLY A 636 -9.83 27.31 7.20
C GLY A 636 -9.49 25.83 7.23
N GLN A 637 -10.45 24.99 7.62
CA GLN A 637 -10.30 23.54 7.55
C GLN A 637 -10.71 23.05 6.16
N THR A 638 -9.96 22.10 5.60
CA THR A 638 -10.49 21.26 4.53
C THR A 638 -11.58 20.41 5.18
N ALA A 639 -12.84 20.58 4.81
CA ALA A 639 -13.85 19.60 5.19
C ALA A 639 -13.31 18.23 4.74
N PRO A 640 -13.12 17.26 5.66
CA PRO A 640 -12.72 15.93 5.26
C PRO A 640 -13.83 15.44 4.35
N LEU A 641 -13.51 15.35 3.07
CA LEU A 641 -14.35 14.65 2.15
C LEU A 641 -13.89 13.21 2.27
N SER A 642 -14.56 12.44 3.14
CA SER A 642 -15.11 11.22 2.56
C SER A 642 -15.84 11.70 1.31
N TYR A 643 -15.72 10.98 0.19
CA TYR A 643 -16.76 11.10 -0.84
C TYR A 643 -18.11 11.31 -0.11
N PRO A 644 -18.89 12.37 -0.41
CA PRO A 644 -20.04 12.74 0.43
C PRO A 644 -20.87 11.53 0.77
#